data_AF-A0ABD3PVW9-F1
#
_entry.id   AF-A0ABD3PVW9-F1
#
_cell.length_a   1.000
_cell.length_b   1.000
_cell.length_c   1.000
_cell.angle_alpha   90.00
_cell.angle_beta   90.00
_cell.angle_gamma   90.00
#
_symmetry.space_group_name_H-M   'P 1'
#
loop_
_entity.id
_entity.type
_entity.pdbx_description
1 polymer ?
#
loop_
_entity_poly.entity_id
_entity_poly.type
_entity_poly.pdbx_seq_one_letter_code
_entity_poly.pdbx_strand_id
1 'polypeptide(L)'
;HKVQSKILDCAWSFDGVHLALAHESGDVSLFNSTENKVIASIYKCDAPVCCVEWSSKHEVVFGSKKCLSFYDIVEMVFKSEDIGFTPFSIQHSGGFLVISGFGGCTIKSTNATDITKIAGENIWSSCCSPNGDMLVVGTEAGAVVVNNIDYSKNPNFAIELFIQLNRWDQARELAEKTGCLDIRTLGKRQAEWALQIKDINLAKSAYLESHDYVSVIELLRTNREKYGNWETEILEIVRISGSQKEVLAAAIEVFVQGGDYHHLAQLYIFTKDYNKLLQLHIEHRNWKEADKILDEQKDLLDGGGSLARAKILVMQGQFLQAFDFYLDAGRLDMARKIMIELSTSAAERNEYNNASHYLWILAKALRERAVVLTDDVSDLIKRSECYYLYNRVFLSCTEPFVAFHPEALLNAAALLYNNCVHYGRYGCVGISITNVLSTLAKQASTLDANYTVKLCFDKLKEHQIPPPFPQVLSDSNKKSLIDNSDVLPVCYRCGSENGLIQKNSTDNQCIDCGHPFLRCFLNFDVLPLVEFEPETGILDDEAMDLIVNQECLKQSNVMFDDCIVQSLDDVHQTAGEVIFKPIVVDRNVLASLDRVDVFVISAKTKANIAEDEKTVGKRCRFFKNLLPEIGIALCPQCDHFFHEEDFEFAVLRDSGCPFCQCNIIGQNYGHA
;
A
#
# COMPACT_ATOMS: atom_id res chain seq x y z
N HIS A 1 33.15 -81.01 -5.25
CA HIS A 1 34.10 -80.46 -6.23
C HIS A 1 35.51 -80.96 -5.88
N LYS A 2 36.31 -81.47 -6.84
CA LYS A 2 37.68 -81.95 -6.57
C LYS A 2 38.66 -80.84 -6.91
N VAL A 3 39.38 -80.35 -5.90
CA VAL A 3 40.28 -79.20 -6.02
C VAL A 3 41.68 -79.69 -6.39
N GLN A 4 42.37 -79.02 -7.31
CA GLN A 4 43.66 -79.47 -7.86
C GLN A 4 44.88 -79.11 -6.98
N SER A 5 44.70 -78.19 -6.03
CA SER A 5 45.72 -77.69 -5.11
C SER A 5 45.12 -77.48 -3.72
N LYS A 6 45.96 -77.42 -2.69
CA LYS A 6 45.52 -77.20 -1.30
C LYS A 6 44.88 -75.82 -1.19
N ILE A 7 43.72 -75.76 -0.54
CA ILE A 7 43.04 -74.49 -0.21
C ILE A 7 43.70 -73.94 1.05
N LEU A 8 44.14 -72.69 0.99
CA LEU A 8 44.76 -71.98 2.10
C LEU A 8 43.75 -71.14 2.88
N ASP A 9 42.75 -70.58 2.19
CA ASP A 9 41.70 -69.76 2.79
C ASP A 9 40.42 -69.79 1.95
N CYS A 10 39.28 -69.44 2.54
CA CYS A 10 38.02 -69.31 1.84
C CYS A 10 37.09 -68.26 2.46
N ALA A 11 36.35 -67.55 1.60
CA ALA A 11 35.40 -66.53 2.04
C ALA A 11 34.12 -66.51 1.21
N TRP A 12 32.99 -66.37 1.89
CA TRP A 12 31.67 -66.24 1.26
C TRP A 12 31.37 -64.78 0.94
N SER A 13 30.70 -64.54 -0.19
CA SER A 13 30.14 -63.23 -0.51
C SER A 13 29.02 -62.86 0.47
N PHE A 14 28.75 -61.56 0.61
CA PHE A 14 27.74 -61.02 1.54
C PHE A 14 26.30 -61.54 1.28
N ASP A 15 26.00 -61.96 0.04
CA ASP A 15 24.72 -62.54 -0.35
C ASP A 15 24.68 -64.08 -0.24
N GLY A 16 25.80 -64.71 0.12
CA GLY A 16 25.95 -66.17 0.20
C GLY A 16 25.93 -66.89 -1.15
N VAL A 17 25.95 -66.16 -2.27
CA VAL A 17 25.85 -66.76 -3.61
C VAL A 17 27.21 -67.29 -4.08
N HIS A 18 28.28 -66.56 -3.81
CA HIS A 18 29.62 -66.85 -4.30
C HIS A 18 30.56 -67.26 -3.15
N LEU A 19 31.42 -68.25 -3.41
CA LEU A 19 32.48 -68.67 -2.51
C LEU A 19 33.83 -68.48 -3.21
N ALA A 20 34.70 -67.68 -2.62
CA ALA A 20 36.07 -67.49 -3.06
C ALA A 20 37.00 -68.49 -2.35
N LEU A 21 37.85 -69.16 -3.11
CA LEU A 21 38.82 -70.14 -2.61
C LEU A 21 40.22 -69.68 -3.00
N ALA A 22 41.10 -69.53 -2.01
CA ALA A 22 42.51 -69.23 -2.21
C ALA A 22 43.33 -70.51 -2.28
N HIS A 23 44.13 -70.65 -3.33
CA HIS A 23 44.91 -71.86 -3.59
C HIS A 23 46.40 -71.66 -3.36
N GLU A 24 47.06 -72.72 -2.88
CA GLU A 24 48.52 -72.79 -2.77
C GLU A 24 49.22 -72.69 -4.13
N SER A 25 48.54 -73.08 -5.22
CA SER A 25 49.04 -72.92 -6.60
C SER A 25 49.13 -71.46 -7.06
N GLY A 26 48.65 -70.50 -6.25
CA GLY A 26 48.56 -69.10 -6.62
C GLY A 26 47.26 -68.72 -7.32
N ASP A 27 46.31 -69.67 -7.38
CA ASP A 27 44.99 -69.48 -7.99
C ASP A 27 43.93 -68.95 -7.00
N VAL A 28 43.00 -68.12 -7.49
CA VAL A 28 41.74 -67.82 -6.78
C VAL A 28 40.59 -68.32 -7.63
N SER A 29 39.82 -69.28 -7.12
CA SER A 29 38.63 -69.80 -7.79
C SER A 29 37.36 -69.26 -7.14
N LEU A 30 36.41 -68.81 -7.97
CA LEU A 30 35.08 -68.42 -7.53
C LEU A 30 34.08 -69.50 -7.86
N PHE A 31 33.34 -69.91 -6.85
CA PHE A 31 32.36 -70.96 -6.91
C PHE A 31 30.96 -70.39 -6.71
N ASN A 32 30.03 -70.71 -7.62
CA ASN A 32 28.62 -70.39 -7.44
C ASN A 32 27.95 -71.49 -6.62
N SER A 33 27.32 -71.11 -5.51
CA SER A 33 26.51 -72.03 -4.71
C SER A 33 25.24 -72.48 -5.42
N THR A 34 24.63 -71.62 -6.25
CA THR A 34 23.34 -71.93 -6.92
C THR A 34 23.53 -72.85 -8.12
N GLU A 35 24.58 -72.62 -8.92
CA GLU A 35 24.89 -73.43 -10.10
C GLU A 35 25.81 -74.62 -9.79
N ASN A 36 26.35 -74.69 -8.56
CA ASN A 36 27.27 -75.74 -8.09
C ASN A 36 28.49 -75.93 -9.01
N LYS A 37 28.99 -74.81 -9.56
CA LYS A 37 30.08 -74.75 -10.55
C LYS A 37 31.06 -73.62 -10.26
N VAL A 38 32.31 -73.81 -10.68
CA VAL A 38 33.31 -72.75 -10.70
C VAL A 38 32.98 -71.80 -11.86
N ILE A 39 32.74 -70.53 -11.54
CA ILE A 39 32.39 -69.49 -12.51
C ILE A 39 33.65 -68.91 -13.15
N ALA A 40 34.69 -68.69 -12.34
CA ALA A 40 35.91 -68.04 -12.76
C ALA A 40 37.12 -68.55 -11.97
N SER A 41 38.28 -68.62 -12.64
CA SER A 41 39.60 -68.76 -12.02
C SER A 41 40.36 -67.48 -12.35
N ILE A 42 40.50 -66.59 -11.38
CA ILE A 42 40.74 -65.16 -11.63
C ILE A 42 42.21 -64.82 -11.81
N TYR A 43 43.10 -65.54 -11.13
CA TYR A 43 44.49 -65.09 -10.99
C TYR A 43 45.43 -66.29 -10.92
N LYS A 44 46.57 -66.26 -11.62
CA LYS A 44 47.70 -67.17 -11.41
C LYS A 44 48.87 -66.34 -10.90
N CYS A 45 49.08 -66.31 -9.60
CA CYS A 45 50.29 -65.74 -9.04
C CYS A 45 51.42 -66.77 -9.07
N ASP A 46 52.67 -66.34 -9.23
CA ASP A 46 53.86 -67.19 -9.03
C ASP A 46 54.13 -67.51 -7.53
N ALA A 47 53.15 -67.24 -6.66
CA ALA A 47 53.23 -67.39 -5.22
C ALA A 47 51.87 -67.78 -4.63
N PRO A 48 51.83 -68.48 -3.47
CA PRO A 48 50.58 -68.90 -2.86
C PRO A 48 49.71 -67.69 -2.47
N VAL A 49 48.41 -67.78 -2.76
CA VAL A 49 47.42 -66.82 -2.25
C VAL A 49 47.06 -67.27 -0.84
N CYS A 50 47.47 -66.47 0.15
CA CYS A 50 47.41 -66.90 1.56
C CYS A 50 46.09 -66.58 2.24
N CYS A 51 45.38 -65.57 1.76
CA CYS A 51 44.11 -65.10 2.32
C CYS A 51 43.21 -64.53 1.23
N VAL A 52 41.90 -64.66 1.41
CA VAL A 52 40.87 -64.13 0.51
C VAL A 52 39.66 -63.67 1.32
N GLU A 53 39.09 -62.52 0.96
CA GLU A 53 37.91 -61.94 1.62
C GLU A 53 37.11 -61.10 0.63
N TRP A 54 35.83 -60.85 0.92
CA TRP A 54 34.99 -59.97 0.09
C TRP A 54 34.98 -58.54 0.64
N SER A 55 35.34 -57.54 -0.18
CA SER A 55 35.23 -56.11 0.18
C SER A 55 33.85 -55.53 -0.12
N SER A 56 33.17 -56.07 -1.14
CA SER A 56 31.80 -55.71 -1.50
C SER A 56 31.04 -56.92 -2.06
N LYS A 57 29.81 -56.73 -2.55
CA LYS A 57 29.05 -57.81 -3.21
C LYS A 57 29.71 -58.34 -4.48
N HIS A 58 30.55 -57.53 -5.12
CA HIS A 58 31.11 -57.84 -6.43
C HIS A 58 32.64 -57.84 -6.44
N GLU A 59 33.29 -57.34 -5.38
CA GLU A 59 34.74 -57.22 -5.31
C GLU A 59 35.33 -58.17 -4.27
N VAL A 60 36.32 -58.95 -4.72
CA VAL A 60 37.09 -59.91 -3.92
C VAL A 60 38.49 -59.36 -3.73
N VAL A 61 38.98 -59.46 -2.49
CA VAL A 61 40.31 -59.02 -2.09
C VAL A 61 41.13 -60.23 -1.68
N PHE A 62 42.35 -60.34 -2.16
CA PHE A 62 43.23 -61.45 -1.81
C PHE A 62 44.69 -61.03 -1.69
N GLY A 63 45.43 -61.75 -0.84
CA GLY A 63 46.80 -61.42 -0.48
C GLY A 63 47.82 -62.41 -1.04
N SER A 64 48.88 -61.91 -1.70
CA SER A 64 50.00 -62.73 -2.18
C SER A 64 51.32 -61.94 -2.18
N LYS A 65 52.44 -62.58 -1.77
CA LYS A 65 53.83 -62.07 -1.89
C LYS A 65 54.03 -60.55 -1.67
N LYS A 66 53.41 -60.02 -0.59
CA LYS A 66 53.38 -58.60 -0.16
C LYS A 66 52.41 -57.66 -0.87
N CYS A 67 51.62 -58.16 -1.79
CA CYS A 67 50.57 -57.39 -2.46
C CYS A 67 49.19 -57.76 -1.95
N LEU A 68 48.30 -56.77 -1.93
CA LEU A 68 46.87 -56.92 -1.80
C LEU A 68 46.24 -56.65 -3.18
N SER A 69 45.48 -57.61 -3.69
CA SER A 69 44.86 -57.50 -5.00
C SER A 69 43.34 -57.47 -4.88
N PHE A 70 42.71 -56.59 -5.62
CA PHE A 70 41.27 -56.37 -5.69
C PHE A 70 40.79 -56.77 -7.07
N TYR A 71 39.74 -57.58 -7.11
CA TYR A 71 39.11 -58.02 -8.35
C TYR A 71 37.60 -57.83 -8.28
N ASP A 72 37.08 -56.97 -9.15
CA ASP A 72 35.64 -56.81 -9.34
C ASP A 72 35.13 -57.82 -10.38
N ILE A 73 34.15 -58.64 -9.99
CA ILE A 73 33.56 -59.71 -10.82
C ILE A 73 32.70 -59.13 -11.94
N VAL A 74 32.06 -57.98 -11.73
CA VAL A 74 31.15 -57.35 -12.68
C VAL A 74 31.94 -56.53 -13.69
N GLU A 75 32.85 -55.67 -13.21
CA GLU A 75 33.65 -54.82 -14.09
C GLU A 75 34.87 -55.55 -14.68
N MET A 76 35.22 -56.72 -14.14
CA MET A 76 36.45 -57.46 -14.47
C MET A 76 37.72 -56.62 -14.30
N VAL A 77 37.69 -55.68 -13.35
CA VAL A 77 38.80 -54.77 -13.07
C VAL A 77 39.71 -55.38 -12.01
N PHE A 78 41.00 -55.38 -12.31
CA PHE A 78 42.05 -55.84 -11.41
C PHE A 78 42.92 -54.67 -10.94
N LYS A 79 43.05 -54.52 -9.62
CA LYS A 79 43.95 -53.55 -8.99
C LYS A 79 44.86 -54.30 -8.01
N SER A 80 46.13 -53.93 -7.95
CA SER A 80 47.09 -54.53 -7.00
C SER A 80 47.89 -53.42 -6.32
N GLU A 81 48.07 -53.56 -5.01
CA GLU A 81 48.76 -52.59 -4.17
C GLU A 81 49.82 -53.31 -3.32
N ASP A 82 51.03 -52.75 -3.23
CA ASP A 82 52.08 -53.27 -2.34
C ASP A 82 51.85 -52.75 -0.92
N ILE A 83 51.64 -53.67 0.02
CA ILE A 83 51.40 -53.37 1.44
C ILE A 83 52.68 -53.51 2.29
N GLY A 84 53.80 -53.90 1.67
CA GLY A 84 55.13 -53.98 2.28
C GLY A 84 55.37 -55.19 3.18
N PHE A 85 54.34 -55.99 3.48
CA PHE A 85 54.42 -57.20 4.30
C PHE A 85 53.54 -58.33 3.74
N THR A 86 53.87 -59.59 4.02
CA THR A 86 53.12 -60.73 3.46
C THR A 86 51.82 -60.95 4.25
N PRO A 87 50.64 -60.79 3.63
CA PRO A 87 49.35 -60.95 4.32
C PRO A 87 49.00 -62.43 4.52
N PHE A 88 48.50 -62.78 5.72
CA PHE A 88 48.04 -64.11 6.10
C PHE A 88 46.55 -64.18 6.40
N SER A 89 45.95 -63.08 6.83
CA SER A 89 44.51 -63.01 7.11
C SER A 89 43.99 -61.63 6.72
N ILE A 90 42.85 -61.64 6.02
CA ILE A 90 42.09 -60.44 5.68
C ILE A 90 40.72 -60.61 6.31
N GLN A 91 40.19 -59.56 6.93
CA GLN A 91 38.83 -59.55 7.43
C GLN A 91 38.15 -58.24 7.09
N HIS A 92 36.92 -58.34 6.58
CA HIS A 92 36.05 -57.19 6.36
C HIS A 92 35.18 -56.91 7.60
N SER A 93 35.22 -55.66 8.09
CA SER A 93 34.33 -55.20 9.16
C SER A 93 33.82 -53.80 8.82
N GLY A 94 32.52 -53.67 8.57
CA GLY A 94 31.82 -52.37 8.56
C GLY A 94 32.44 -51.26 7.70
N GLY A 95 33.07 -51.57 6.55
CA GLY A 95 33.65 -50.56 5.65
C GLY A 95 35.17 -50.39 5.75
N PHE A 96 35.85 -51.19 6.56
CA PHE A 96 37.31 -51.30 6.56
C PHE A 96 37.77 -52.76 6.48
N LEU A 97 38.98 -52.93 5.96
CA LEU A 97 39.69 -54.19 5.81
C LEU A 97 40.82 -54.23 6.81
N VAL A 98 40.81 -55.25 7.67
CA VAL A 98 41.93 -55.55 8.55
C VAL A 98 42.79 -56.61 7.90
N ILE A 99 44.04 -56.26 7.66
CA ILE A 99 45.01 -57.13 6.99
C ILE A 99 46.11 -57.41 8.00
N SER A 100 46.31 -58.69 8.32
CA SER A 100 47.36 -59.12 9.22
C SER A 100 48.32 -60.08 8.53
N GLY A 101 49.58 -60.06 8.96
CA GLY A 101 50.61 -60.85 8.29
C GLY A 101 51.98 -60.79 8.95
N PHE A 102 52.98 -61.20 8.17
CA PHE A 102 54.38 -61.23 8.59
C PHE A 102 54.97 -59.82 8.69
N GLY A 103 55.09 -59.26 9.90
CA GLY A 103 55.56 -57.89 10.14
C GLY A 103 54.48 -56.91 10.66
N GLY A 104 53.28 -57.41 10.98
CA GLY A 104 52.27 -56.67 11.73
C GLY A 104 50.87 -56.70 11.10
N CYS A 105 50.08 -55.67 11.40
CA CYS A 105 48.71 -55.51 10.92
C CYS A 105 48.46 -54.09 10.41
N THR A 106 47.75 -53.97 9.31
CA THR A 106 47.29 -52.71 8.74
C THR A 106 45.78 -52.72 8.61
N ILE A 107 45.15 -51.64 9.05
CA ILE A 107 43.73 -51.39 8.85
C ILE A 107 43.61 -50.41 7.68
N LYS A 108 42.95 -50.84 6.61
CA LYS A 108 42.70 -50.05 5.40
C LYS A 108 41.20 -49.80 5.22
N SER A 109 40.82 -48.72 4.57
CA SER A 109 39.46 -48.60 4.02
C SER A 109 39.23 -49.65 2.93
N THR A 110 37.97 -49.95 2.61
CA THR A 110 37.60 -50.65 1.37
C THR A 110 38.14 -49.97 0.12
N ASN A 111 38.40 -48.65 0.15
CA ASN A 111 39.07 -47.90 -0.92
C ASN A 111 40.61 -47.93 -0.85
N ALA A 112 41.18 -48.87 -0.08
CA ALA A 112 42.63 -49.09 0.07
C ALA A 112 43.46 -47.98 0.75
N THR A 113 42.82 -47.00 1.40
CA THR A 113 43.52 -45.96 2.18
C THR A 113 43.92 -46.46 3.58
N ASP A 114 45.14 -46.18 4.01
CA ASP A 114 45.65 -46.60 5.33
C ASP A 114 45.01 -45.79 6.47
N ILE A 115 44.32 -46.47 7.40
CA ILE A 115 43.68 -45.87 8.58
C ILE A 115 44.67 -45.87 9.74
N THR A 116 45.19 -47.05 10.07
CA THR A 116 46.18 -47.26 11.13
C THR A 116 47.06 -48.48 10.84
N LYS A 117 48.33 -48.39 11.23
CA LYS A 117 49.28 -49.52 11.17
C LYS A 117 49.73 -49.90 12.58
N ILE A 118 49.64 -51.18 12.89
CA ILE A 118 50.18 -51.81 14.08
C ILE A 118 51.43 -52.56 13.61
N ALA A 119 52.61 -51.96 13.80
CA ALA A 119 53.88 -52.60 13.50
C ALA A 119 54.30 -53.50 14.67
N GLY A 120 54.84 -54.69 14.39
CA GLY A 120 55.29 -55.60 15.45
C GLY A 120 55.51 -57.04 15.01
N GLU A 121 55.22 -57.97 15.94
CA GLU A 121 55.35 -59.41 15.76
C GLU A 121 54.48 -59.97 14.63
N ASN A 122 54.79 -61.17 14.16
CA ASN A 122 54.04 -61.84 13.11
C ASN A 122 52.65 -62.23 13.60
N ILE A 123 51.63 -61.80 12.86
CA ILE A 123 50.23 -62.06 13.17
C ILE A 123 49.68 -63.05 12.16
N TRP A 124 49.14 -64.16 12.67
CA TRP A 124 48.59 -65.24 11.87
C TRP A 124 47.11 -65.05 11.55
N SER A 125 46.36 -64.46 12.48
CA SER A 125 44.93 -64.25 12.35
C SER A 125 44.52 -62.98 13.08
N SER A 126 43.55 -62.27 12.52
CA SER A 126 42.97 -61.07 13.11
C SER A 126 41.45 -61.13 13.06
N CYS A 127 40.79 -60.68 14.12
CA CYS A 127 39.35 -60.53 14.19
C CYS A 127 38.95 -59.18 14.80
N CYS A 128 38.09 -58.41 14.14
CA CYS A 128 37.48 -57.21 14.72
C CYS A 128 36.22 -57.55 15.50
N SER A 129 36.00 -56.82 16.59
CA SER A 129 34.70 -56.81 17.26
C SER A 129 33.59 -56.42 16.27
N PRO A 130 32.33 -56.88 16.47
CA PRO A 130 31.20 -56.44 15.65
C PRO A 130 31.01 -54.92 15.66
N ASN A 131 31.39 -54.30 16.77
CA ASN A 131 31.38 -52.86 16.96
C ASN A 131 32.65 -52.19 16.39
N GLY A 132 33.60 -52.91 15.80
CA GLY A 132 34.76 -52.30 15.16
C GLY A 132 35.73 -51.54 16.09
N ASP A 133 35.46 -51.43 17.39
CA ASP A 133 36.28 -50.63 18.32
C ASP A 133 37.53 -51.38 18.80
N MET A 134 37.43 -52.71 18.85
CA MET A 134 38.49 -53.61 19.28
C MET A 134 38.94 -54.53 18.16
N LEU A 135 40.26 -54.75 18.09
CA LEU A 135 40.93 -55.68 17.22
C LEU A 135 41.60 -56.78 18.06
N VAL A 136 41.26 -58.03 17.78
CA VAL A 136 41.88 -59.22 18.37
C VAL A 136 42.89 -59.79 17.37
N VAL A 137 44.12 -60.05 17.80
CA VAL A 137 45.18 -60.63 16.95
C VAL A 137 45.80 -61.86 17.60
N GLY A 138 46.02 -62.90 16.79
CA GLY A 138 46.77 -64.10 17.16
C GLY A 138 48.23 -63.98 16.72
N THR A 139 49.16 -63.97 17.67
CA THR A 139 50.59 -63.78 17.43
C THR A 139 51.34 -65.11 17.27
N GLU A 140 52.49 -65.09 16.59
CA GLU A 140 53.38 -66.25 16.47
C GLU A 140 53.89 -66.75 17.82
N ALA A 141 54.00 -65.88 18.83
CA ALA A 141 54.37 -66.23 20.19
C ALA A 141 53.31 -67.07 20.93
N GLY A 142 52.17 -67.38 20.30
CA GLY A 142 51.08 -68.15 20.89
C GLY A 142 50.17 -67.33 21.81
N ALA A 143 50.31 -66.00 21.82
CA ALA A 143 49.45 -65.09 22.58
C ALA A 143 48.31 -64.53 21.71
N VAL A 144 47.14 -64.35 22.33
CA VAL A 144 46.00 -63.61 21.76
C VAL A 144 45.96 -62.23 22.42
N VAL A 145 46.12 -61.18 21.61
CA VAL A 145 46.19 -59.79 22.08
C VAL A 145 44.95 -59.03 21.63
N VAL A 146 44.35 -58.25 22.52
CA VAL A 146 43.23 -57.37 22.22
C VAL A 146 43.72 -55.93 22.24
N ASN A 147 43.61 -55.25 21.11
CA ASN A 147 44.02 -53.87 20.91
C ASN A 147 42.79 -52.98 20.66
N ASN A 148 42.77 -51.79 21.23
CA ASN A 148 41.80 -50.76 20.84
C ASN A 148 42.29 -50.06 19.57
N ILE A 149 41.38 -49.79 18.63
CA ILE A 149 41.72 -49.06 17.41
C ILE A 149 41.77 -47.57 17.74
N ASP A 150 42.91 -46.93 17.51
CA ASP A 150 43.11 -45.51 17.77
C ASP A 150 42.76 -44.68 16.53
N TYR A 151 41.54 -44.17 16.51
CA TYR A 151 41.00 -43.34 15.44
C TYR A 151 41.53 -41.90 15.41
N SER A 152 42.28 -41.47 16.44
CA SER A 152 42.77 -40.09 16.56
C SER A 152 43.82 -39.71 15.52
N LYS A 153 44.50 -40.71 14.93
CA LYS A 153 45.56 -40.49 13.93
C LYS A 153 45.05 -39.92 12.61
N ASN A 154 43.80 -40.22 12.23
CA ASN A 154 43.16 -39.76 11.00
C ASN A 154 41.69 -39.37 11.26
N PRO A 155 41.43 -38.24 11.94
CA PRO A 155 40.11 -37.90 12.46
C PRO A 155 39.07 -37.63 11.37
N ASN A 156 39.44 -37.00 10.25
CA ASN A 156 38.51 -36.77 9.13
C ASN A 156 37.96 -38.07 8.55
N PHE A 157 38.83 -39.06 8.35
CA PHE A 157 38.43 -40.36 7.82
C PHE A 157 37.62 -41.13 8.86
N ALA A 158 38.02 -41.07 10.14
CA ALA A 158 37.27 -41.71 11.22
C ALA A 158 35.85 -41.13 11.35
N ILE A 159 35.68 -39.82 11.26
CA ILE A 159 34.35 -39.18 11.29
C ILE A 159 33.50 -39.64 10.10
N GLU A 160 34.06 -39.68 8.88
CA GLU A 160 33.34 -40.18 7.70
C GLU A 160 32.96 -41.67 7.85
N LEU A 161 33.85 -42.48 8.43
CA LEU A 161 33.57 -43.88 8.75
C LEU A 161 32.42 -44.00 9.76
N PHE A 162 32.42 -43.20 10.83
CA PHE A 162 31.35 -43.22 11.82
C PHE A 162 30.01 -42.76 11.23
N ILE A 163 30.02 -41.79 10.31
CA ILE A 163 28.84 -41.38 9.55
C ILE A 163 28.30 -42.55 8.71
N GLN A 164 29.16 -43.26 7.98
CA GLN A 164 28.77 -44.44 7.17
C GLN A 164 28.21 -45.57 8.03
N LEU A 165 28.74 -45.74 9.23
CA LEU A 165 28.29 -46.73 10.22
C LEU A 165 27.07 -46.28 11.02
N ASN A 166 26.50 -45.09 10.74
CA ASN A 166 25.41 -44.45 11.47
C ASN A 166 25.71 -44.25 12.97
N ARG A 167 26.98 -44.08 13.34
CA ARG A 167 27.45 -43.86 14.72
C ARG A 167 27.66 -42.38 14.99
N TRP A 168 26.56 -41.65 15.02
CA TRP A 168 26.56 -40.19 15.15
C TRP A 168 27.18 -39.69 16.45
N ASP A 169 26.98 -40.41 17.57
CA ASP A 169 27.53 -40.02 18.88
C ASP A 169 29.07 -40.11 18.90
N GLN A 170 29.63 -41.20 18.36
CA GLN A 170 31.09 -41.39 18.25
C GLN A 170 31.70 -40.38 17.27
N ALA A 171 31.02 -40.11 16.15
CA ALA A 171 31.42 -39.10 15.18
C ALA A 171 31.46 -37.70 15.82
N ARG A 172 30.45 -37.37 16.64
CA ARG A 172 30.32 -36.08 17.35
C ARG A 172 31.39 -35.91 18.42
N GLU A 173 31.59 -36.92 19.27
CA GLU A 173 32.61 -36.88 20.32
C GLU A 173 34.01 -36.70 19.72
N LEU A 174 34.29 -37.35 18.59
CA LEU A 174 35.57 -37.16 17.88
C LEU A 174 35.68 -35.82 17.17
N ALA A 175 34.61 -35.33 16.56
CA ALA A 175 34.58 -34.00 15.95
C ALA A 175 34.82 -32.90 17.01
N GLU A 176 34.24 -33.03 18.21
CA GLU A 176 34.45 -32.11 19.34
C GLU A 176 35.89 -32.18 19.86
N LYS A 177 36.45 -33.38 20.03
CA LYS A 177 37.82 -33.57 20.53
C LYS A 177 38.89 -33.08 19.57
N THR A 178 38.65 -33.21 18.26
CA THR A 178 39.68 -32.96 17.23
C THR A 178 39.47 -31.64 16.49
N GLY A 179 38.27 -31.06 16.57
CA GLY A 179 37.89 -29.83 15.85
C GLY A 179 37.92 -29.96 14.33
N CYS A 180 38.05 -31.16 13.79
CA CYS A 180 38.31 -31.40 12.36
C CYS A 180 37.06 -31.22 11.47
N LEU A 181 35.86 -31.34 12.04
CA LEU A 181 34.60 -31.12 11.32
C LEU A 181 33.70 -30.19 12.15
N ASP A 182 33.05 -29.22 11.49
CA ASP A 182 32.05 -28.38 12.13
C ASP A 182 30.83 -29.23 12.52
N ILE A 183 30.48 -29.21 13.81
CA ILE A 183 29.35 -29.93 14.41
C ILE A 183 28.05 -29.61 13.68
N ARG A 184 27.92 -28.39 13.14
CA ARG A 184 26.74 -28.00 12.32
C ARG A 184 26.63 -28.82 11.05
N THR A 185 27.74 -29.04 10.35
CA THR A 185 27.75 -29.86 9.12
C THR A 185 27.45 -31.32 9.42
N LEU A 186 27.91 -31.83 10.57
CA LEU A 186 27.59 -33.17 11.04
C LEU A 186 26.09 -33.31 11.37
N GLY A 187 25.50 -32.34 12.07
CA GLY A 187 24.07 -32.32 12.37
C GLY A 187 23.19 -32.26 11.12
N LYS A 188 23.60 -31.51 10.09
CA LYS A 188 22.90 -31.49 8.79
C LYS A 188 22.90 -32.87 8.11
N ARG A 189 24.07 -33.53 8.05
CA ARG A 189 24.17 -34.89 7.49
C ARG A 189 23.35 -35.90 8.28
N GLN A 190 23.32 -35.78 9.61
CA GLN A 190 22.47 -36.60 10.48
C GLN A 190 20.99 -36.39 10.17
N ALA A 191 20.57 -35.15 9.92
CA ALA A 191 19.20 -34.83 9.58
C ALA A 191 18.80 -35.33 8.18
N GLU A 192 19.68 -35.23 7.19
CA GLU A 192 19.48 -35.79 5.85
C GLU A 192 19.32 -37.31 5.88
N TRP A 193 20.16 -38.00 6.66
CA TRP A 193 20.02 -39.44 6.90
C TRP A 193 18.69 -39.80 7.57
N ALA A 194 18.29 -39.03 8.59
CA ALA A 194 17.02 -39.23 9.28
C ALA A 194 15.82 -39.09 8.34
N LEU A 195 15.89 -38.14 7.39
CA LEU A 195 14.89 -37.98 6.33
C LEU A 195 14.84 -39.20 5.39
N GLN A 196 15.97 -39.82 5.06
CA GLN A 196 16.00 -41.05 4.26
C GLN A 196 15.30 -42.22 4.97
N ILE A 197 15.47 -42.32 6.28
CA ILE A 197 14.79 -43.33 7.13
C ILE A 197 13.32 -42.94 7.41
N LYS A 198 12.91 -41.73 7.01
CA LYS A 198 11.60 -41.14 7.27
C LYS A 198 11.32 -40.91 8.76
N ASP A 199 12.36 -40.79 9.58
CA ASP A 199 12.24 -40.38 10.99
C ASP A 199 12.33 -38.85 11.08
N ILE A 200 11.15 -38.23 11.13
CA ILE A 200 10.99 -36.77 11.11
C ILE A 200 11.40 -36.15 12.45
N ASN A 201 11.18 -36.84 13.58
CA ASN A 201 11.51 -36.33 14.90
C ASN A 201 13.03 -36.27 15.09
N LEU A 202 13.73 -37.32 14.63
CA LEU A 202 15.19 -37.36 14.67
C LEU A 202 15.77 -36.28 13.75
N ALA A 203 15.24 -36.12 12.53
CA ALA A 203 15.65 -35.06 11.60
C ALA A 203 15.46 -33.66 12.21
N LYS A 204 14.32 -33.40 12.86
CA LYS A 204 14.02 -32.15 13.55
C LYS A 204 15.03 -31.87 14.68
N SER A 205 15.29 -32.85 15.55
CA SER A 205 16.25 -32.68 16.65
C SER A 205 17.66 -32.37 16.14
N ALA A 206 18.10 -33.05 15.08
CA ALA A 206 19.40 -32.82 14.46
C ALA A 206 19.52 -31.43 13.81
N TYR A 207 18.45 -30.94 13.15
CA TYR A 207 18.44 -29.58 12.60
C TYR A 207 18.42 -28.49 13.68
N LEU A 208 17.70 -28.70 14.79
CA LEU A 208 17.71 -27.78 15.94
C LEU A 208 19.10 -27.70 16.58
N GLU A 209 19.77 -28.83 16.78
CA GLU A 209 21.14 -28.88 17.29
C GLU A 209 22.13 -28.17 16.36
N SER A 210 21.97 -28.32 15.04
CA SER A 210 22.82 -27.64 14.04
C SER A 210 22.54 -26.15 13.83
N HIS A 211 21.52 -25.60 14.53
CA HIS A 211 21.07 -24.21 14.40
C HIS A 211 20.54 -23.85 13.00
N ASP A 212 20.11 -24.85 12.21
CA ASP A 212 19.48 -24.65 10.90
C ASP A 212 17.97 -24.56 11.06
N TYR A 213 17.50 -23.44 11.61
CA TYR A 213 16.08 -23.24 11.90
C TYR A 213 15.23 -23.15 10.63
N VAL A 214 15.80 -22.69 9.51
CA VAL A 214 15.08 -22.57 8.23
C VAL A 214 14.65 -23.94 7.73
N SER A 215 15.55 -24.92 7.78
CA SER A 215 15.25 -26.31 7.37
C SER A 215 14.22 -26.97 8.28
N VAL A 216 14.21 -26.63 9.57
CA VAL A 216 13.16 -27.09 10.51
C VAL A 216 11.79 -26.55 10.13
N ILE A 217 11.69 -25.25 9.85
CA ILE A 217 10.42 -24.60 9.45
C ILE A 217 9.89 -25.24 8.17
N GLU A 218 10.76 -25.52 7.21
CA GLU A 218 10.41 -26.16 5.94
C GLU A 218 9.95 -27.62 6.13
N LEU A 219 10.60 -28.34 7.04
CA LEU A 219 10.23 -29.71 7.41
C LEU A 219 8.87 -29.75 8.15
N LEU A 220 8.59 -28.78 9.02
CA LEU A 220 7.28 -28.60 9.66
C LEU A 220 6.20 -28.22 8.63
N ARG A 221 6.53 -27.35 7.67
CA ARG A 221 5.64 -26.95 6.56
C ARG A 221 5.22 -28.15 5.71
N THR A 222 6.15 -29.05 5.39
CA THR A 222 5.89 -30.23 4.56
C THR A 222 5.04 -31.29 5.31
N ASN A 223 5.12 -31.32 6.64
CA ASN A 223 4.47 -32.33 7.48
C ASN A 223 3.30 -31.80 8.32
N ARG A 224 2.63 -30.71 7.89
CA ARG A 224 1.53 -30.05 8.61
C ARG A 224 0.45 -31.02 9.13
N GLU A 225 0.09 -32.04 8.34
CA GLU A 225 -0.96 -33.00 8.70
C GLU A 225 -0.59 -33.94 9.86
N LYS A 226 0.70 -34.19 10.08
CA LYS A 226 1.18 -35.11 11.13
C LYS A 226 1.40 -34.43 12.47
N TYR A 227 1.72 -33.14 12.47
CA TYR A 227 2.04 -32.39 13.68
C TYR A 227 0.95 -31.38 13.96
N GLY A 228 0.00 -31.69 14.84
CA GLY A 228 -1.10 -30.75 15.16
C GLY A 228 -0.66 -29.41 15.77
N ASN A 229 0.57 -29.31 16.29
CA ASN A 229 1.08 -28.12 17.00
C ASN A 229 2.21 -27.38 16.26
N TRP A 230 2.33 -27.57 14.94
CA TRP A 230 3.41 -26.97 14.13
C TRP A 230 3.47 -25.43 14.26
N GLU A 231 2.34 -24.75 14.42
CA GLU A 231 2.24 -23.29 14.55
C GLU A 231 2.95 -22.77 15.82
N THR A 232 2.69 -23.41 16.96
CA THR A 232 3.28 -23.03 18.24
C THR A 232 4.78 -23.30 18.28
N GLU A 233 5.22 -24.39 17.65
CA GLU A 233 6.63 -24.75 17.57
C GLU A 233 7.42 -23.77 16.69
N ILE A 234 6.85 -23.31 15.56
CA ILE A 234 7.50 -22.28 14.72
C ILE A 234 7.67 -20.99 15.53
N LEU A 235 6.68 -20.58 16.31
CA LEU A 235 6.82 -19.40 17.17
C LEU A 235 7.90 -19.56 18.24
N GLU A 236 8.03 -20.75 18.82
CA GLU A 236 9.09 -21.05 19.79
C GLU A 236 10.47 -21.01 19.13
N ILE A 237 10.62 -21.57 17.92
CA ILE A 237 11.84 -21.49 17.11
C ILE A 237 12.21 -20.03 16.80
N VAL A 238 11.23 -19.20 16.44
CA VAL A 238 11.44 -17.76 16.19
C VAL A 238 11.92 -17.04 17.46
N ARG A 239 11.41 -17.40 18.64
CA ARG A 239 11.88 -16.85 19.93
C ARG A 239 13.31 -17.29 20.26
N ILE A 240 13.65 -18.56 20.02
CA ILE A 240 14.98 -19.14 20.30
C ILE A 240 16.04 -18.55 19.36
N SER A 241 15.70 -18.36 18.08
CA SER A 241 16.63 -17.89 17.05
C SER A 241 17.03 -16.42 17.16
N GLY A 242 16.50 -15.66 18.13
CA GLY A 242 17.02 -14.34 18.50
C GLY A 242 16.92 -13.28 17.40
N SER A 243 15.85 -13.29 16.60
CA SER A 243 15.59 -12.33 15.51
C SER A 243 16.45 -12.46 14.25
N GLN A 244 16.90 -13.67 13.90
CA GLN A 244 17.50 -13.90 12.59
C GLN A 244 16.47 -13.59 11.48
N LYS A 245 16.81 -12.65 10.58
CA LYS A 245 15.91 -12.17 9.51
C LYS A 245 15.45 -13.29 8.58
N GLU A 246 16.32 -14.25 8.30
CA GLU A 246 16.06 -15.39 7.39
C GLU A 246 15.00 -16.33 7.98
N VAL A 247 15.10 -16.64 9.27
CA VAL A 247 14.14 -17.50 10.00
C VAL A 247 12.79 -16.81 10.12
N LEU A 248 12.78 -15.51 10.39
CA LEU A 248 11.55 -14.70 10.44
C LEU A 248 10.85 -14.63 9.09
N ALA A 249 11.60 -14.42 8.00
CA ALA A 249 11.04 -14.39 6.66
C ALA A 249 10.40 -15.73 6.27
N ALA A 250 11.09 -16.84 6.55
CA ALA A 250 10.56 -18.18 6.32
C ALA A 250 9.29 -18.45 7.14
N ALA A 251 9.27 -18.06 8.43
CA ALA A 251 8.08 -18.21 9.27
C ALA A 251 6.89 -17.39 8.75
N ILE A 252 7.11 -16.12 8.39
CA ILE A 252 6.06 -15.24 7.83
C ILE A 252 5.48 -15.85 6.55
N GLU A 253 6.31 -16.34 5.63
CA GLU A 253 5.86 -16.95 4.39
C GLU A 253 4.96 -18.17 4.64
N VAL A 254 5.32 -19.01 5.62
CA VAL A 254 4.53 -20.18 6.02
C VAL A 254 3.13 -19.79 6.51
N PHE A 255 3.03 -18.78 7.36
CA PHE A 255 1.74 -18.33 7.91
C PHE A 255 0.89 -17.56 6.89
N VAL A 256 1.51 -16.79 5.98
CA VAL A 256 0.80 -16.13 4.87
C VAL A 256 0.16 -17.17 3.95
N GLN A 257 0.86 -18.27 3.63
CA GLN A 257 0.30 -19.37 2.83
C GLN A 257 -0.77 -20.18 3.58
N GLY A 258 -0.67 -20.27 4.91
CA GLY A 258 -1.66 -20.95 5.76
C GLY A 258 -2.95 -20.16 5.96
N GLY A 259 -2.89 -18.82 5.86
CA GLY A 259 -4.01 -17.94 6.16
C GLY A 259 -4.22 -17.71 7.68
N ASP A 260 -3.27 -18.13 8.52
CA ASP A 260 -3.36 -18.04 9.98
C ASP A 260 -3.00 -16.63 10.47
N TYR A 261 -4.01 -15.77 10.41
CA TYR A 261 -3.94 -14.37 10.76
C TYR A 261 -3.41 -14.08 12.19
N HIS A 262 -3.82 -14.86 13.19
CA HIS A 262 -3.49 -14.59 14.59
C HIS A 262 -1.99 -14.75 14.88
N HIS A 263 -1.38 -15.80 14.35
CA HIS A 263 0.06 -16.06 14.51
C HIS A 263 0.89 -15.09 13.66
N LEU A 264 0.40 -14.72 12.48
CA LEU A 264 1.04 -13.71 11.63
C LEU A 264 1.06 -12.32 12.31
N ALA A 265 -0.01 -11.92 12.99
CA ALA A 265 -0.04 -10.69 13.77
C ALA A 265 1.00 -10.69 14.90
N GLN A 266 1.15 -11.81 15.63
CA GLN A 266 2.18 -11.94 16.67
C GLN A 266 3.60 -11.81 16.11
N LEU A 267 3.86 -12.37 14.92
CA LEU A 267 5.14 -12.22 14.24
C LEU A 267 5.41 -10.78 13.85
N TYR A 268 4.43 -10.05 13.32
CA TYR A 268 4.63 -8.63 12.99
C TYR A 268 4.81 -7.73 14.21
N ILE A 269 4.16 -8.04 15.33
CA ILE A 269 4.42 -7.39 16.62
C ILE A 269 5.87 -7.65 17.06
N PHE A 270 6.35 -8.88 16.91
CA PHE A 270 7.72 -9.24 17.25
C PHE A 270 8.75 -8.54 16.34
N THR A 271 8.49 -8.43 15.04
CA THR A 271 9.37 -7.71 14.10
C THR A 271 9.23 -6.19 14.17
N LYS A 272 8.26 -5.67 14.93
CA LYS A 272 7.89 -4.25 15.00
C LYS A 272 7.54 -3.65 13.63
N ASP A 273 7.05 -4.48 12.70
CA ASP A 273 6.59 -4.03 11.39
C ASP A 273 5.10 -3.67 11.46
N TYR A 274 4.80 -2.51 12.06
CA TYR A 274 3.44 -2.05 12.27
C TYR A 274 2.71 -1.70 10.96
N ASN A 275 3.44 -1.38 9.89
CA ASN A 275 2.85 -1.11 8.57
C ASN A 275 2.21 -2.38 7.99
N LYS A 276 2.93 -3.50 8.00
CA LYS A 276 2.37 -4.79 7.54
C LYS A 276 1.32 -5.33 8.49
N LEU A 277 1.49 -5.14 9.80
CA LEU A 277 0.47 -5.49 10.78
C LEU A 277 -0.84 -4.74 10.48
N LEU A 278 -0.77 -3.43 10.26
CA LEU A 278 -1.94 -2.61 9.94
C LEU A 278 -2.59 -3.07 8.63
N GLN A 279 -1.80 -3.32 7.58
CA GLN A 279 -2.33 -3.83 6.31
C GLN A 279 -3.07 -5.16 6.50
N LEU A 280 -2.53 -6.07 7.30
CA LEU A 280 -3.16 -7.33 7.66
C LEU A 280 -4.48 -7.12 8.43
N HIS A 281 -4.54 -6.18 9.39
CA HIS A 281 -5.81 -5.83 10.06
C HIS A 281 -6.84 -5.24 9.09
N ILE A 282 -6.40 -4.46 8.10
CA ILE A 282 -7.27 -3.85 7.08
C ILE A 282 -7.85 -4.93 6.16
N GLU A 283 -7.04 -5.87 5.67
CA GLU A 283 -7.47 -6.98 4.81
C GLU A 283 -8.54 -7.85 5.50
N HIS A 284 -8.37 -8.08 6.81
CA HIS A 284 -9.33 -8.85 7.62
C HIS A 284 -10.45 -8.01 8.25
N ARG A 285 -10.56 -6.70 7.94
CA ARG A 285 -11.57 -5.77 8.48
C ARG A 285 -11.63 -5.69 10.01
N ASN A 286 -10.51 -5.93 10.68
CA ASN A 286 -10.37 -5.84 12.14
C ASN A 286 -10.07 -4.40 12.57
N TRP A 287 -11.04 -3.50 12.37
CA TRP A 287 -10.88 -2.06 12.59
C TRP A 287 -10.50 -1.68 14.03
N LYS A 288 -11.03 -2.42 15.03
CA LYS A 288 -10.75 -2.13 16.44
C LYS A 288 -9.28 -2.25 16.81
N GLU A 289 -8.60 -3.26 16.27
CA GLU A 289 -7.17 -3.46 16.54
C GLU A 289 -6.32 -2.53 15.66
N ALA A 290 -6.77 -2.22 14.44
CA ALA A 290 -6.13 -1.22 13.59
C ALA A 290 -6.12 0.16 14.27
N ASP A 291 -7.22 0.55 14.90
CA ASP A 291 -7.35 1.82 15.61
C ASP A 291 -6.43 1.89 16.83
N LYS A 292 -6.30 0.81 17.60
CA LYS A 292 -5.32 0.75 18.71
C LYS A 292 -3.88 0.95 18.21
N ILE A 293 -3.52 0.32 17.08
CA ILE A 293 -2.19 0.50 16.48
C ILE A 293 -1.98 1.96 16.07
N LEU A 294 -3.01 2.60 15.50
CA LEU A 294 -2.94 4.00 15.09
C LEU A 294 -2.81 4.95 16.28
N ASP A 295 -3.46 4.65 17.40
CA ASP A 295 -3.43 5.50 18.60
C ASP A 295 -2.12 5.31 19.40
N GLU A 296 -1.63 4.07 19.51
CA GLU A 296 -0.44 3.72 20.30
C GLU A 296 0.89 3.90 19.54
N GLN A 297 0.92 3.63 18.23
CA GLN A 297 2.15 3.52 17.43
C GLN A 297 2.18 4.50 16.24
N LYS A 298 1.56 5.67 16.39
CA LYS A 298 1.46 6.70 15.33
C LYS A 298 2.79 7.16 14.73
N ASP A 299 3.87 7.16 15.51
CA ASP A 299 5.19 7.66 15.13
C ASP A 299 6.01 6.65 14.31
N LEU A 300 5.66 5.36 14.39
CA LEU A 300 6.35 4.25 13.70
C LEU A 300 5.73 3.92 12.34
N LEU A 301 4.65 4.59 11.96
CA LEU A 301 3.93 4.36 10.70
C LEU A 301 4.46 5.27 9.58
N ASP A 302 4.60 4.70 8.39
CA ASP A 302 5.08 5.43 7.22
C ASP A 302 4.08 6.51 6.80
N GLY A 303 4.51 7.78 6.83
CA GLY A 303 3.64 8.92 6.51
C GLY A 303 2.69 9.34 7.65
N GLY A 304 2.87 8.77 8.85
CA GLY A 304 2.15 9.14 10.08
C GLY A 304 0.79 8.45 10.25
N GLY A 305 0.35 8.35 11.51
CA GLY A 305 -0.93 7.74 11.87
C GLY A 305 -2.15 8.35 11.15
N SER A 306 -2.17 9.66 10.92
CA SER A 306 -3.29 10.33 10.24
C SER A 306 -3.50 9.84 8.80
N LEU A 307 -2.42 9.61 8.05
CA LEU A 307 -2.50 9.12 6.68
C LEU A 307 -3.03 7.69 6.62
N ALA A 308 -2.57 6.85 7.54
CA ALA A 308 -3.04 5.48 7.67
C ALA A 308 -4.52 5.43 8.09
N ARG A 309 -4.93 6.27 9.05
CA ARG A 309 -6.33 6.44 9.46
C ARG A 309 -7.21 6.90 8.29
N ALA A 310 -6.76 7.87 7.50
CA ALA A 310 -7.50 8.36 6.34
C ALA A 310 -7.77 7.25 5.30
N LYS A 311 -6.78 6.40 5.01
CA LYS A 311 -6.95 5.25 4.10
C LYS A 311 -7.99 4.24 4.62
N ILE A 312 -7.97 3.96 5.93
CA ILE A 312 -8.95 3.07 6.56
C ILE A 312 -10.36 3.62 6.42
N LEU A 313 -10.56 4.92 6.71
CA LEU A 313 -11.86 5.56 6.62
C LEU A 313 -12.41 5.58 5.19
N VAL A 314 -11.55 5.76 4.18
CA VAL A 314 -11.94 5.61 2.76
C VAL A 314 -12.48 4.21 2.48
N MET A 315 -11.82 3.16 2.99
CA MET A 315 -12.29 1.77 2.80
C MET A 315 -13.60 1.47 3.53
N GLN A 316 -13.90 2.21 4.60
CA GLN A 316 -15.18 2.14 5.31
C GLN A 316 -16.29 2.97 4.64
N GLY A 317 -15.96 3.80 3.64
CA GLY A 317 -16.89 4.72 2.97
C GLY A 317 -17.15 6.03 3.73
N GLN A 318 -16.37 6.33 4.78
CA GLN A 318 -16.48 7.56 5.57
C GLN A 318 -15.58 8.66 5.01
N PHE A 319 -15.93 9.16 3.84
CA PHE A 319 -15.04 10.04 3.07
C PHE A 319 -14.83 11.44 3.66
N LEU A 320 -15.85 12.05 4.26
CA LEU A 320 -15.72 13.39 4.88
C LEU A 320 -14.75 13.37 6.06
N GLN A 321 -14.82 12.33 6.91
CA GLN A 321 -13.86 12.16 8.00
C GLN A 321 -12.46 11.85 7.45
N ALA A 322 -12.37 11.00 6.42
CA ALA A 322 -11.09 10.72 5.76
C ALA A 322 -10.44 11.99 5.20
N PHE A 323 -11.24 12.90 4.65
CA PHE A 323 -10.79 14.19 4.14
C PHE A 323 -10.10 15.02 5.24
N ASP A 324 -10.70 15.15 6.42
CA ASP A 324 -10.10 15.86 7.55
C ASP A 324 -8.74 15.25 7.93
N PHE A 325 -8.64 13.92 8.02
CA PHE A 325 -7.36 13.25 8.30
C PHE A 325 -6.32 13.42 7.18
N TYR A 326 -6.72 13.51 5.92
CA TYR A 326 -5.79 13.83 4.82
C TYR A 326 -5.26 15.26 4.91
N LEU A 327 -6.11 16.19 5.34
CA LEU A 327 -5.71 17.57 5.59
C LEU A 327 -4.73 17.66 6.76
N ASP A 328 -4.98 16.94 7.85
CA ASP A 328 -4.11 16.85 9.02
C ASP A 328 -2.75 16.21 8.68
N ALA A 329 -2.75 15.23 7.76
CA ALA A 329 -1.53 14.62 7.24
C ALA A 329 -0.77 15.52 6.24
N GLY A 330 -1.26 16.73 5.93
CA GLY A 330 -0.66 17.64 4.95
C GLY A 330 -0.73 17.15 3.49
N ARG A 331 -1.57 16.14 3.19
CA ARG A 331 -1.69 15.55 1.85
C ARG A 331 -2.87 16.13 1.08
N LEU A 332 -2.74 17.41 0.72
CA LEU A 332 -3.75 18.14 -0.07
C LEU A 332 -4.06 17.45 -1.42
N ASP A 333 -3.08 16.81 -2.06
CA ASP A 333 -3.30 16.11 -3.33
C ASP A 333 -4.34 14.99 -3.21
N MET A 334 -4.29 14.22 -2.11
CA MET A 334 -5.20 13.11 -1.88
C MET A 334 -6.58 13.62 -1.45
N ALA A 335 -6.61 14.63 -0.58
CA ALA A 335 -7.84 15.32 -0.18
C ALA A 335 -8.57 15.90 -1.40
N ARG A 336 -7.86 16.57 -2.31
CA ARG A 336 -8.39 17.11 -3.58
C ARG A 336 -8.96 16.01 -4.46
N LYS A 337 -8.22 14.91 -4.66
CA LYS A 337 -8.68 13.79 -5.50
C LYS A 337 -9.99 13.20 -4.98
N ILE A 338 -10.06 12.88 -3.69
CA ILE A 338 -11.25 12.27 -3.08
C ILE A 338 -12.47 13.19 -3.23
N MET A 339 -12.33 14.48 -2.93
CA MET A 339 -13.46 15.41 -3.02
C MET A 339 -13.92 15.66 -4.46
N ILE A 340 -12.99 15.70 -5.42
CA ILE A 340 -13.34 15.80 -6.84
C ILE A 340 -14.07 14.52 -7.30
N GLU A 341 -13.53 13.34 -6.99
CA GLU A 341 -14.16 12.05 -7.33
C GLU A 341 -15.57 11.95 -6.73
N LEU A 342 -15.73 12.29 -5.45
CA LEU A 342 -17.04 12.35 -4.80
C LEU A 342 -17.99 13.31 -5.50
N SER A 343 -17.52 14.51 -5.87
CA SER A 343 -18.36 15.49 -6.58
C SER A 343 -18.82 14.97 -7.94
N THR A 344 -17.94 14.30 -8.68
CA THR A 344 -18.28 13.70 -9.99
C THR A 344 -19.26 12.54 -9.83
N SER A 345 -19.03 11.64 -8.86
CA SER A 345 -19.96 10.54 -8.57
C SER A 345 -21.31 11.02 -8.07
N ALA A 346 -21.35 12.09 -7.26
CA ALA A 346 -22.60 12.69 -6.81
C ALA A 346 -23.38 13.30 -7.99
N ALA A 347 -22.68 14.00 -8.89
CA ALA A 347 -23.29 14.55 -10.10
C ALA A 347 -23.83 13.45 -11.04
N GLU A 348 -23.15 12.32 -11.18
CA GLU A 348 -23.61 11.15 -11.96
C GLU A 348 -24.87 10.49 -11.36
N ARG A 349 -25.01 10.52 -10.03
CA ARG A 349 -26.20 10.03 -9.31
C ARG A 349 -27.34 11.04 -9.24
N ASN A 350 -27.18 12.21 -9.86
CA ASN A 350 -28.09 13.36 -9.79
C ASN A 350 -28.23 13.99 -8.39
N GLU A 351 -27.25 13.77 -7.51
CA GLU A 351 -27.17 14.39 -6.17
C GLU A 351 -26.39 15.71 -6.21
N TYR A 352 -26.92 16.70 -6.94
CA TYR A 352 -26.19 17.94 -7.23
C TYR A 352 -25.93 18.81 -5.98
N ASN A 353 -26.80 18.74 -4.97
CA ASN A 353 -26.55 19.41 -3.69
C ASN A 353 -25.31 18.87 -2.98
N ASN A 354 -25.10 17.56 -3.00
CA ASN A 354 -23.91 16.92 -2.42
C ASN A 354 -22.66 17.28 -3.23
N ALA A 355 -22.75 17.26 -4.56
CA ALA A 355 -21.64 17.68 -5.44
C ALA A 355 -21.20 19.13 -5.17
N SER A 356 -22.17 20.04 -4.99
CA SER A 356 -21.93 21.42 -4.58
C SER A 356 -21.19 21.49 -3.25
N HIS A 357 -21.72 20.80 -2.22
CA HIS A 357 -21.17 20.82 -0.89
C HIS A 357 -19.72 20.30 -0.83
N TYR A 358 -19.41 19.20 -1.54
CA TYR A 358 -18.06 18.65 -1.59
C TYR A 358 -17.05 19.62 -2.22
N LEU A 359 -17.41 20.26 -3.33
CA LEU A 359 -16.53 21.25 -3.98
C LEU A 359 -16.33 22.49 -3.10
N TRP A 360 -17.38 22.91 -2.40
CA TRP A 360 -17.30 24.04 -1.47
C TRP A 360 -16.38 23.74 -0.27
N ILE A 361 -16.52 22.57 0.38
CA ILE A 361 -15.64 22.15 1.49
C ILE A 361 -14.17 22.14 1.02
N LEU A 362 -13.92 21.59 -0.17
CA LEU A 362 -12.58 21.57 -0.74
C LEU A 362 -12.05 22.99 -0.97
N ALA A 363 -12.86 23.88 -1.57
CA ALA A 363 -12.48 25.27 -1.81
C ALA A 363 -12.19 26.01 -0.50
N LYS A 364 -12.99 25.80 0.55
CA LYS A 364 -12.77 26.35 1.88
C LYS A 364 -11.44 25.89 2.46
N ALA A 365 -11.18 24.57 2.45
CA ALA A 365 -9.95 24.00 3.00
C ALA A 365 -8.69 24.49 2.28
N LEU A 366 -8.78 24.71 0.95
CA LEU A 366 -7.71 25.30 0.16
C LEU A 366 -7.53 26.79 0.47
N ARG A 367 -8.62 27.55 0.61
CA ARG A 367 -8.58 28.98 0.98
C ARG A 367 -7.94 29.22 2.34
N GLU A 368 -8.21 28.37 3.33
CA GLU A 368 -7.64 28.50 4.69
C GLU A 368 -6.15 28.16 4.75
N ARG A 369 -5.65 27.29 3.85
CA ARG A 369 -4.26 26.81 3.84
C ARG A 369 -3.39 27.48 2.77
N ALA A 370 -3.98 28.14 1.79
CA ALA A 370 -3.25 28.81 0.72
C ALA A 370 -2.71 30.17 1.19
N VAL A 371 -1.41 30.40 1.00
CA VAL A 371 -0.78 31.71 1.16
C VAL A 371 -1.18 32.65 0.01
N VAL A 372 -1.44 32.10 -1.17
CA VAL A 372 -1.93 32.81 -2.36
C VAL A 372 -3.12 32.04 -2.93
N LEU A 373 -4.26 32.71 -3.08
CA LEU A 373 -5.42 32.16 -3.77
C LEU A 373 -5.05 31.92 -5.25
N THR A 374 -4.98 30.66 -5.66
CA THR A 374 -4.81 30.28 -7.06
C THR A 374 -6.15 30.37 -7.80
N ASP A 375 -6.12 30.59 -9.11
CA ASP A 375 -7.31 30.61 -9.98
C ASP A 375 -8.16 29.32 -9.83
N ASP A 376 -7.51 28.20 -9.45
CA ASP A 376 -8.14 26.94 -9.08
C ASP A 376 -9.23 27.07 -7.97
N VAL A 377 -9.04 27.94 -6.97
CA VAL A 377 -9.99 28.07 -5.84
C VAL A 377 -11.26 28.80 -6.28
N SER A 378 -11.11 29.90 -7.04
CA SER A 378 -12.27 30.60 -7.60
C SER A 378 -13.07 29.71 -8.55
N ASP A 379 -12.40 28.88 -9.35
CA ASP A 379 -13.06 27.94 -10.24
C ASP A 379 -13.84 26.87 -9.46
N LEU A 380 -13.29 26.35 -8.36
CA LEU A 380 -13.98 25.39 -7.50
C LEU A 380 -15.24 26.00 -6.85
N ILE A 381 -15.16 27.26 -6.40
CA ILE A 381 -16.32 27.98 -5.85
C ILE A 381 -17.38 28.13 -6.94
N LYS A 382 -17.03 28.64 -8.13
CA LYS A 382 -18.00 28.80 -9.24
C LYS A 382 -18.62 27.47 -9.69
N ARG A 383 -17.86 26.36 -9.67
CA ARG A 383 -18.40 25.01 -9.91
C ARG A 383 -19.40 24.59 -8.83
N SER A 384 -19.08 24.83 -7.56
CA SER A 384 -19.99 24.52 -6.45
C SER A 384 -21.30 25.32 -6.54
N GLU A 385 -21.22 26.58 -6.95
CA GLU A 385 -22.37 27.45 -7.21
C GLU A 385 -23.24 26.93 -8.37
N CYS A 386 -22.62 26.53 -9.50
CA CYS A 386 -23.37 25.94 -10.62
C CYS A 386 -24.13 24.67 -10.21
N TYR A 387 -23.53 23.78 -9.41
CA TYR A 387 -24.23 22.59 -8.91
C TYR A 387 -25.36 22.93 -7.94
N TYR A 388 -25.18 23.94 -7.09
CA TYR A 388 -26.20 24.42 -6.18
C TYR A 388 -27.42 24.97 -6.93
N LEU A 389 -27.18 25.81 -7.94
CA LEU A 389 -28.20 26.36 -8.83
C LEU A 389 -28.92 25.25 -9.60
N TYR A 390 -28.15 24.33 -10.19
CA TYR A 390 -28.70 23.26 -11.01
C TYR A 390 -29.54 22.27 -10.21
N ASN A 391 -29.24 22.04 -8.93
CA ASN A 391 -30.06 21.21 -8.06
C ASN A 391 -31.53 21.68 -8.05
N ARG A 392 -31.77 22.99 -7.93
CA ARG A 392 -33.13 23.56 -7.92
C ARG A 392 -33.83 23.43 -9.27
N VAL A 393 -33.09 23.69 -10.35
CA VAL A 393 -33.57 23.50 -11.72
C VAL A 393 -33.96 22.04 -11.96
N PHE A 394 -33.09 21.10 -11.57
CA PHE A 394 -33.30 19.66 -11.72
C PHE A 394 -34.51 19.17 -10.92
N LEU A 395 -34.65 19.58 -9.66
CA LEU A 395 -35.81 19.24 -8.84
C LEU A 395 -37.11 19.79 -9.46
N SER A 396 -37.10 21.00 -10.01
CA SER A 396 -38.29 21.57 -10.68
C SER A 396 -38.72 20.80 -11.94
N CYS A 397 -37.78 20.09 -12.60
CA CYS A 397 -38.07 19.26 -13.77
C CYS A 397 -38.53 17.85 -13.40
N THR A 398 -38.00 17.29 -12.31
CA THR A 398 -38.13 15.87 -11.97
C THR A 398 -39.17 15.62 -10.89
N GLU A 399 -39.34 16.55 -9.95
CA GLU A 399 -40.24 16.42 -8.82
C GLU A 399 -41.45 17.37 -8.97
N PRO A 400 -42.65 16.85 -9.24
CA PRO A 400 -43.82 17.67 -9.61
C PRO A 400 -44.42 18.50 -8.45
N PHE A 401 -43.99 18.27 -7.20
CA PHE A 401 -44.56 18.91 -6.01
C PHE A 401 -43.59 19.85 -5.28
N VAL A 402 -42.36 20.02 -5.79
CA VAL A 402 -41.43 21.00 -5.21
C VAL A 402 -41.83 22.40 -5.70
N ALA A 403 -42.42 23.18 -4.80
CA ALA A 403 -42.83 24.54 -5.07
C ALA A 403 -41.67 25.51 -4.78
N PHE A 404 -40.97 25.94 -5.82
CA PHE A 404 -40.10 27.11 -5.76
C PHE A 404 -40.84 28.35 -6.28
N HIS A 405 -40.44 29.54 -5.84
CA HIS A 405 -40.91 30.78 -6.43
C HIS A 405 -40.50 30.85 -7.92
N PRO A 406 -41.41 31.21 -8.85
CA PRO A 406 -41.12 31.29 -10.28
C PRO A 406 -39.93 32.20 -10.61
N GLU A 407 -39.84 33.34 -9.93
CA GLU A 407 -38.74 34.32 -10.05
C GLU A 407 -37.41 33.69 -9.65
N ALA A 408 -37.39 32.96 -8.53
CA ALA A 408 -36.18 32.30 -8.06
C ALA A 408 -35.68 31.23 -9.02
N LEU A 409 -36.58 30.46 -9.65
CA LEU A 409 -36.21 29.49 -10.68
C LEU A 409 -35.74 30.16 -11.97
N LEU A 410 -36.39 31.26 -12.37
CA LEU A 410 -35.98 32.04 -13.54
C LEU A 410 -34.56 32.59 -13.36
N ASN A 411 -34.31 33.26 -12.22
CA ASN A 411 -33.01 33.86 -11.91
C ASN A 411 -31.93 32.79 -11.71
N ALA A 412 -32.26 31.65 -11.09
CA ALA A 412 -31.33 30.52 -11.00
C ALA A 412 -30.94 29.98 -12.38
N ALA A 413 -31.91 29.74 -13.26
CA ALA A 413 -31.67 29.20 -14.59
C ALA A 413 -30.91 30.19 -15.49
N ALA A 414 -31.20 31.49 -15.39
CA ALA A 414 -30.52 32.54 -16.12
C ALA A 414 -29.05 32.66 -15.69
N LEU A 415 -28.81 32.72 -14.37
CA LEU A 415 -27.45 32.76 -13.81
C LEU A 415 -26.64 31.52 -14.20
N LEU A 416 -27.26 30.34 -14.10
CA LEU A 416 -26.61 29.07 -14.48
C LEU A 416 -26.27 29.02 -15.98
N TYR A 417 -27.15 29.53 -16.85
CA TYR A 417 -26.89 29.62 -18.28
C TYR A 417 -25.68 30.54 -18.58
N ASN A 418 -25.66 31.73 -17.97
CA ASN A 418 -24.58 32.69 -18.15
C ASN A 418 -23.24 32.17 -17.60
N ASN A 419 -23.24 31.50 -16.44
CA ASN A 419 -22.03 30.97 -15.82
C ASN A 419 -21.49 29.70 -16.50
N CYS A 420 -22.36 28.75 -16.82
CA CYS A 420 -21.95 27.38 -17.15
C CYS A 420 -22.14 27.01 -18.64
N VAL A 421 -23.12 27.59 -19.34
CA VAL A 421 -23.53 27.11 -20.68
C VAL A 421 -22.93 27.91 -21.83
N HIS A 422 -22.82 29.24 -21.70
CA HIS A 422 -22.38 30.08 -22.80
C HIS A 422 -20.87 29.94 -23.14
N TYR A 423 -20.06 29.34 -22.26
CA TYR A 423 -18.59 29.29 -22.45
C TYR A 423 -17.89 27.97 -22.11
N GLY A 424 -18.60 26.93 -21.63
CA GLY A 424 -17.97 25.65 -21.23
C GLY A 424 -16.85 25.78 -20.18
N ARG A 425 -16.74 26.95 -19.54
CA ARG A 425 -15.56 27.43 -18.80
C ARG A 425 -15.27 26.60 -17.55
N TYR A 426 -16.32 26.15 -16.88
CA TYR A 426 -16.20 25.45 -15.60
C TYR A 426 -16.36 23.93 -15.69
N GLY A 427 -16.56 23.35 -16.88
CA GLY A 427 -16.53 21.90 -17.11
C GLY A 427 -17.39 21.06 -16.15
N CYS A 428 -18.57 21.55 -15.77
CA CYS A 428 -19.44 20.85 -14.81
C CYS A 428 -20.10 19.62 -15.47
N VAL A 429 -19.78 18.43 -14.96
CA VAL A 429 -20.35 17.16 -15.44
C VAL A 429 -21.77 17.00 -14.94
N GLY A 430 -22.70 16.54 -15.79
CA GLY A 430 -24.07 16.20 -15.41
C GLY A 430 -25.09 17.34 -15.46
N ILE A 431 -24.70 18.57 -15.83
CA ILE A 431 -25.63 19.70 -16.01
C ILE A 431 -26.27 19.61 -17.41
N SER A 432 -27.61 19.45 -17.46
CA SER A 432 -28.36 19.38 -18.71
C SER A 432 -28.76 20.78 -19.21
N ILE A 433 -28.18 21.21 -20.32
CA ILE A 433 -28.56 22.46 -21.02
C ILE A 433 -30.05 22.48 -21.36
N THR A 434 -30.61 21.32 -21.75
CA THR A 434 -32.04 21.17 -22.03
C THR A 434 -32.90 21.52 -20.83
N ASN A 435 -32.54 21.02 -19.64
CA ASN A 435 -33.30 21.30 -18.42
C ASN A 435 -33.20 22.79 -18.04
N VAL A 436 -32.02 23.39 -18.18
CA VAL A 436 -31.82 24.82 -17.89
C VAL A 436 -32.61 25.71 -18.84
N LEU A 437 -32.50 25.50 -20.15
CA LEU A 437 -33.22 26.32 -21.14
C LEU A 437 -34.73 26.09 -21.10
N SER A 438 -35.19 24.86 -20.81
CA SER A 438 -36.62 24.56 -20.73
C SER A 438 -37.29 25.13 -19.49
N THR A 439 -36.62 25.09 -18.34
CA THR A 439 -37.08 25.75 -17.11
C THR A 439 -37.08 27.25 -17.28
N LEU A 440 -36.00 27.82 -17.82
CA LEU A 440 -35.92 29.25 -18.12
C LEU A 440 -37.07 29.70 -19.04
N ALA A 441 -37.32 29.00 -20.15
CA ALA A 441 -38.41 29.32 -21.06
C ALA A 441 -39.80 29.18 -20.41
N LYS A 442 -40.02 28.16 -19.57
CA LYS A 442 -41.28 27.93 -18.88
C LYS A 442 -41.58 29.06 -17.88
N GLN A 443 -40.60 29.40 -17.03
CA GLN A 443 -40.77 30.45 -16.02
C GLN A 443 -40.80 31.86 -16.65
N ALA A 444 -40.01 32.09 -17.69
CA ALA A 444 -40.06 33.35 -18.44
C ALA A 444 -41.45 33.58 -19.07
N SER A 445 -42.09 32.51 -19.55
CA SER A 445 -43.45 32.60 -20.08
C SER A 445 -44.52 32.86 -19.00
N THR A 446 -44.32 32.39 -17.76
CA THR A 446 -45.26 32.67 -16.66
C THR A 446 -45.12 34.09 -16.12
N LEU A 447 -43.93 34.68 -16.25
CA LEU A 447 -43.60 36.04 -15.81
C LEU A 447 -43.64 37.07 -16.96
N ASP A 448 -44.18 36.68 -18.12
CA ASP A 448 -44.33 37.51 -19.32
C ASP A 448 -43.03 38.10 -19.91
N ALA A 449 -41.88 37.45 -19.71
CA ALA A 449 -40.59 37.76 -20.36
C ALA A 449 -40.48 37.10 -21.76
N ASN A 450 -41.25 37.62 -22.71
CA ASN A 450 -41.46 37.00 -24.03
C ASN A 450 -40.25 37.05 -25.00
N TYR A 451 -39.39 38.06 -24.90
CA TYR A 451 -38.13 38.13 -25.67
C TYR A 451 -37.15 37.05 -25.17
N THR A 452 -37.01 36.91 -23.86
CA THR A 452 -36.18 35.87 -23.24
C THR A 452 -36.66 34.46 -23.62
N VAL A 453 -37.98 34.22 -23.67
CA VAL A 453 -38.55 32.93 -24.14
C VAL A 453 -38.10 32.60 -25.57
N LYS A 454 -38.15 33.56 -26.50
CA LYS A 454 -37.74 33.34 -27.89
C LYS A 454 -36.25 33.07 -28.01
N LEU A 455 -35.42 33.81 -27.27
CA LEU A 455 -33.98 33.54 -27.19
C LEU A 455 -33.71 32.11 -26.71
N CYS A 456 -34.41 31.65 -25.66
CA CYS A 456 -34.27 30.27 -25.18
C CYS A 456 -34.58 29.24 -26.27
N PHE A 457 -35.67 29.44 -27.02
CA PHE A 457 -36.05 28.53 -28.10
C PHE A 457 -35.09 28.58 -29.29
N ASP A 458 -34.54 29.73 -29.62
CA ASP A 458 -33.53 29.84 -30.67
C ASP A 458 -32.23 29.15 -30.25
N LYS A 459 -31.84 29.25 -28.97
CA LYS A 459 -30.73 28.47 -28.39
C LYS A 459 -31.00 26.96 -28.36
N LEU A 460 -32.22 26.54 -28.03
CA LEU A 460 -32.60 25.12 -28.11
C LEU A 460 -32.51 24.58 -29.55
N LYS A 461 -32.90 25.38 -30.55
CA LYS A 461 -32.72 25.02 -31.97
C LYS A 461 -31.26 24.95 -32.38
N GLU A 462 -30.42 25.90 -31.94
CA GLU A 462 -28.96 25.86 -32.17
C GLU A 462 -28.35 24.54 -31.66
N HIS A 463 -28.83 24.05 -30.50
CA HIS A 463 -28.41 22.78 -29.92
C HIS A 463 -29.12 21.53 -30.47
N GLN A 464 -29.98 21.67 -31.50
CA GLN A 464 -30.75 20.57 -32.11
C GLN A 464 -31.70 19.84 -31.14
N ILE A 465 -32.18 20.54 -30.10
CA ILE A 465 -33.08 19.97 -29.09
C ILE A 465 -34.54 20.30 -29.46
N PRO A 466 -35.46 19.32 -29.50
CA PRO A 466 -36.87 19.59 -29.74
C PRO A 466 -37.46 20.44 -28.60
N PRO A 467 -38.35 21.41 -28.90
CA PRO A 467 -38.91 22.29 -27.88
C PRO A 467 -39.76 21.48 -26.88
N PRO A 468 -39.40 21.44 -25.59
CA PRO A 468 -40.07 20.58 -24.61
C PRO A 468 -41.49 21.04 -24.28
N PHE A 469 -41.84 22.30 -24.62
CA PHE A 469 -43.17 22.87 -24.44
C PHE A 469 -43.64 23.59 -25.73
N PRO A 470 -44.22 22.86 -26.70
CA PRO A 470 -44.68 23.44 -27.96
C PRO A 470 -45.76 24.51 -27.78
N GLN A 471 -46.59 24.38 -26.73
CA GLN A 471 -47.64 25.35 -26.39
C GLN A 471 -47.04 26.69 -25.99
N VAL A 472 -46.02 26.71 -25.11
CA VAL A 472 -45.29 27.92 -24.68
C VAL A 472 -44.65 28.62 -25.88
N LEU A 473 -44.06 27.87 -26.81
CA LEU A 473 -43.52 28.41 -28.05
C LEU A 473 -44.63 29.05 -28.91
N SER A 474 -45.76 28.36 -29.07
CA SER A 474 -46.88 28.86 -29.88
C SER A 474 -47.53 30.12 -29.30
N ASP A 475 -47.51 30.29 -27.98
CA ASP A 475 -48.08 31.44 -27.30
C ASP A 475 -47.10 32.63 -27.26
N SER A 476 -45.80 32.38 -27.08
CA SER A 476 -44.76 33.42 -27.19
C SER A 476 -44.70 34.08 -28.58
N ASN A 477 -45.01 33.33 -29.64
CA ASN A 477 -45.07 33.86 -31.01
C ASN A 477 -46.24 34.82 -31.24
N LYS A 478 -47.26 34.82 -30.38
CA LYS A 478 -48.44 35.70 -30.44
C LYS A 478 -48.29 36.95 -29.57
N LYS A 479 -47.30 37.00 -28.66
CA LYS A 479 -47.07 38.09 -27.70
C LYS A 479 -46.01 39.10 -28.20
N SER A 480 -46.03 40.31 -27.65
CA SER A 480 -45.04 41.37 -27.92
C SER A 480 -43.63 40.92 -27.56
N LEU A 481 -42.63 41.44 -28.28
CA LEU A 481 -41.19 41.14 -28.10
C LEU A 481 -40.54 41.97 -26.98
N ILE A 482 -41.32 42.41 -26.00
CA ILE A 482 -40.85 43.24 -24.89
C ILE A 482 -40.95 42.37 -23.64
N ASP A 483 -39.85 42.29 -22.90
CA ASP A 483 -39.83 41.61 -21.60
C ASP A 483 -40.46 42.52 -20.54
N ASN A 484 -41.09 41.93 -19.53
CA ASN A 484 -41.57 42.68 -18.38
C ASN A 484 -40.37 43.27 -17.61
N SER A 485 -40.37 44.59 -17.41
CA SER A 485 -39.27 45.32 -16.72
C SER A 485 -39.04 44.81 -15.30
N ASP A 486 -40.10 44.37 -14.61
CA ASP A 486 -40.04 43.89 -13.22
C ASP A 486 -39.20 42.62 -13.06
N VAL A 487 -38.97 41.89 -14.16
CA VAL A 487 -38.28 40.60 -14.17
C VAL A 487 -36.81 40.75 -14.59
N LEU A 488 -36.47 41.89 -15.22
CA LEU A 488 -35.12 42.12 -15.73
C LEU A 488 -34.18 42.54 -14.59
N PRO A 489 -32.95 41.99 -14.54
CA PRO A 489 -31.96 42.42 -13.57
C PRO A 489 -31.57 43.88 -13.79
N VAL A 490 -31.79 44.70 -12.77
CA VAL A 490 -31.39 46.10 -12.74
C VAL A 490 -29.98 46.23 -12.14
N CYS A 491 -29.13 47.04 -12.75
CA CYS A 491 -27.84 47.39 -12.19
C CYS A 491 -27.99 48.51 -11.16
N TYR A 492 -27.70 48.23 -9.89
CA TYR A 492 -27.77 49.25 -8.84
C TYR A 492 -26.64 50.30 -8.88
N ARG A 493 -25.65 50.14 -9.78
CA ARG A 493 -24.63 51.18 -10.03
C ARG A 493 -25.08 52.20 -11.06
N CYS A 494 -25.54 51.77 -12.24
CA CYS A 494 -25.89 52.66 -13.36
C CYS A 494 -27.40 52.77 -13.67
N GLY A 495 -28.24 51.98 -12.98
CA GLY A 495 -29.68 51.96 -13.20
C GLY A 495 -30.14 51.24 -14.47
N SER A 496 -29.25 50.59 -15.23
CA SER A 496 -29.63 49.96 -16.49
C SER A 496 -30.31 48.60 -16.31
N GLU A 497 -31.34 48.36 -17.13
CA GLU A 497 -32.01 47.07 -17.23
C GLU A 497 -31.20 46.14 -18.14
N ASN A 498 -30.83 44.97 -17.62
CA ASN A 498 -30.00 44.01 -18.34
C ASN A 498 -30.84 42.80 -18.78
N GLY A 499 -30.53 42.24 -19.95
CA GLY A 499 -31.20 41.01 -20.39
C GLY A 499 -30.84 39.82 -19.52
N LEU A 500 -31.80 38.91 -19.28
CA LEU A 500 -31.59 37.67 -18.51
C LEU A 500 -30.53 36.76 -19.13
N ILE A 501 -30.48 36.71 -20.47
CA ILE A 501 -29.45 36.01 -21.24
C ILE A 501 -28.51 37.05 -21.86
N GLN A 502 -27.25 37.06 -21.42
CA GLN A 502 -26.25 38.00 -21.92
C GLN A 502 -25.54 37.43 -23.15
N LYS A 503 -25.27 38.28 -24.16
CA LYS A 503 -24.69 37.85 -25.46
C LYS A 503 -23.16 37.90 -25.52
N ASN A 504 -22.53 38.81 -24.75
CA ASN A 504 -21.11 39.19 -24.93
C ASN A 504 -20.30 39.19 -23.62
N SER A 505 -20.91 38.85 -22.49
CA SER A 505 -20.29 38.94 -21.17
C SER A 505 -20.04 37.54 -20.61
N THR A 506 -18.80 37.28 -20.19
CA THR A 506 -18.36 35.96 -19.67
C THR A 506 -18.58 35.79 -18.16
N ASP A 507 -19.02 36.85 -17.48
CA ASP A 507 -19.30 36.86 -16.05
C ASP A 507 -20.65 37.56 -15.79
N ASN A 508 -21.29 37.24 -14.67
CA ASN A 508 -22.56 37.82 -14.21
C ASN A 508 -22.39 39.33 -13.90
N GLN A 509 -22.30 40.17 -14.93
CA GLN A 509 -21.93 41.58 -14.88
C GLN A 509 -22.87 42.44 -15.73
N CYS A 510 -22.97 43.73 -15.41
CA CYS A 510 -23.71 44.71 -16.18
C CYS A 510 -23.03 44.98 -17.53
N ILE A 511 -23.81 45.04 -18.61
CA ILE A 511 -23.30 45.27 -19.97
C ILE A 511 -22.77 46.70 -20.15
N ASP A 512 -23.37 47.67 -19.44
CA ASP A 512 -23.06 49.09 -19.64
C ASP A 512 -21.91 49.59 -18.77
N CYS A 513 -21.81 49.13 -17.52
CA CYS A 513 -20.79 49.60 -16.56
C CYS A 513 -19.86 48.51 -16.01
N GLY A 514 -20.05 47.25 -16.42
CA GLY A 514 -19.23 46.11 -15.96
C GLY A 514 -19.49 45.67 -14.52
N HIS A 515 -20.38 46.34 -13.77
CA HIS A 515 -20.67 46.03 -12.36
C HIS A 515 -21.09 44.57 -12.16
N PRO A 516 -20.40 43.78 -11.31
CA PRO A 516 -20.79 42.41 -11.03
C PRO A 516 -22.12 42.38 -10.27
N PHE A 517 -23.08 41.59 -10.77
CA PHE A 517 -24.35 41.38 -10.10
C PHE A 517 -24.15 40.51 -8.86
N LEU A 518 -24.18 41.14 -7.69
CA LEU A 518 -24.24 40.46 -6.41
C LEU A 518 -25.66 39.94 -6.22
N ARG A 519 -25.82 38.62 -6.15
CA ARG A 519 -27.13 37.98 -6.07
C ARG A 519 -27.35 37.34 -4.70
N CYS A 520 -28.59 37.36 -4.23
CA CYS A 520 -29.00 36.61 -3.05
C CYS A 520 -28.90 35.10 -3.34
N PHE A 521 -28.16 34.33 -2.54
CA PHE A 521 -27.98 32.90 -2.81
C PHE A 521 -29.15 32.01 -2.36
N LEU A 522 -30.33 32.60 -2.15
CA LEU A 522 -31.59 31.89 -1.94
C LEU A 522 -32.57 32.06 -3.10
N ASN A 523 -32.87 33.28 -3.54
CA ASN A 523 -33.78 33.55 -4.68
C ASN A 523 -33.02 33.97 -5.95
N PHE A 524 -31.72 34.24 -5.87
CA PHE A 524 -30.86 34.68 -6.98
C PHE A 524 -31.22 36.04 -7.57
N ASP A 525 -31.98 36.84 -6.83
CA ASP A 525 -32.30 38.22 -7.18
C ASP A 525 -31.07 39.10 -7.01
N VAL A 526 -30.97 40.15 -7.83
CA VAL A 526 -29.85 41.10 -7.75
C VAL A 526 -30.05 41.98 -6.51
N LEU A 527 -29.03 42.02 -5.66
CA LEU A 527 -29.04 42.80 -4.43
C LEU A 527 -28.53 44.23 -4.69
N PRO A 528 -29.05 45.23 -3.95
CA PRO A 528 -28.65 46.64 -4.03
C PRO A 528 -27.27 46.93 -3.43
N LEU A 529 -26.27 46.11 -3.75
CA LEU A 529 -24.92 46.20 -3.23
C LEU A 529 -23.94 46.72 -4.28
N VAL A 530 -23.13 47.70 -3.90
CA VAL A 530 -22.06 48.25 -4.74
C VAL A 530 -20.73 48.17 -4.01
N GLU A 531 -19.72 47.62 -4.70
CA GLU A 531 -18.35 47.48 -4.19
C GLU A 531 -17.60 48.81 -4.23
N PHE A 532 -16.91 49.13 -3.14
CA PHE A 532 -16.06 50.31 -3.03
C PHE A 532 -14.71 49.97 -2.37
N GLU A 533 -13.71 50.81 -2.63
CA GLU A 533 -12.38 50.70 -2.06
C GLU A 533 -11.96 52.03 -1.40
N PRO A 534 -11.30 51.99 -0.23
CA PRO A 534 -10.74 53.20 0.39
C PRO A 534 -9.61 53.78 -0.47
N GLU A 535 -9.50 55.10 -0.50
CA GLU A 535 -8.42 55.84 -1.17
C GLU A 535 -7.01 55.32 -0.81
N THR A 536 -6.07 55.43 -1.74
CA THR A 536 -4.67 55.02 -1.55
C THR A 536 -4.03 55.80 -0.39
N GLY A 537 -3.82 55.14 0.75
CA GLY A 537 -3.29 55.75 1.97
C GLY A 537 -4.16 55.52 3.22
N ILE A 538 -5.33 54.90 3.07
CA ILE A 538 -6.18 54.46 4.19
C ILE A 538 -6.04 52.94 4.34
N LEU A 539 -5.62 52.48 5.53
CA LEU A 539 -5.54 51.06 5.85
C LEU A 539 -6.94 50.48 6.10
N ASP A 540 -7.11 49.17 5.92
CA ASP A 540 -8.44 48.55 6.05
C ASP A 540 -8.98 48.64 7.49
N ASP A 541 -8.12 48.53 8.50
CA ASP A 541 -8.49 48.74 9.92
C ASP A 541 -8.88 50.20 10.18
N GLU A 542 -8.17 51.15 9.58
CA GLU A 542 -8.49 52.58 9.67
C GLU A 542 -9.82 52.90 8.97
N ALA A 543 -10.10 52.27 7.83
CA ALA A 543 -11.37 52.40 7.14
C ALA A 543 -12.55 51.85 7.97
N MET A 544 -12.36 50.69 8.62
CA MET A 544 -13.36 50.14 9.55
C MET A 544 -13.58 51.06 10.75
N ASP A 545 -12.52 51.59 11.35
CA ASP A 545 -12.62 52.54 12.47
C ASP A 545 -13.35 53.84 12.07
N LEU A 546 -13.15 54.34 10.85
CA LEU A 546 -13.86 55.52 10.35
C LEU A 546 -15.37 55.26 10.17
N ILE A 547 -15.74 54.05 9.74
CA ILE A 547 -17.15 53.64 9.57
C ILE A 547 -17.82 53.39 10.93
N VAL A 548 -17.08 52.87 11.92
CA VAL A 548 -17.60 52.61 13.27
C VAL A 548 -17.73 53.90 14.08
N ASN A 549 -16.75 54.81 13.97
CA ASN A 549 -16.71 56.06 14.72
C ASN A 549 -17.44 57.22 14.02
N GLN A 550 -18.52 56.91 13.28
CA GLN A 550 -19.30 57.85 12.48
C GLN A 550 -19.46 59.24 13.10
N GLU A 551 -19.17 60.26 12.31
CA GLU A 551 -19.66 61.60 12.56
C GLU A 551 -21.08 61.68 12.00
N CYS A 552 -22.06 62.10 12.81
CA CYS A 552 -23.49 62.10 12.46
C CYS A 552 -23.82 63.08 11.31
N LEU A 553 -23.49 62.71 10.08
CA LEU A 553 -23.67 63.50 8.86
C LEU A 553 -24.93 63.06 8.11
N LYS A 554 -25.91 63.96 7.98
CA LYS A 554 -27.21 63.70 7.33
C LYS A 554 -27.16 63.56 5.79
N GLN A 555 -25.98 63.49 5.17
CA GLN A 555 -25.76 63.57 3.71
C GLN A 555 -25.00 62.37 3.13
N SER A 556 -24.91 61.26 3.87
CA SER A 556 -24.14 60.06 3.51
C SER A 556 -24.48 59.44 2.15
N ASN A 557 -25.76 59.45 1.76
CA ASN A 557 -26.19 58.91 0.47
C ASN A 557 -25.81 59.82 -0.70
N VAL A 558 -25.98 61.13 -0.55
CA VAL A 558 -25.63 62.10 -1.60
C VAL A 558 -24.14 62.07 -1.91
N MET A 559 -23.29 62.03 -0.87
CA MET A 559 -21.84 61.99 -1.07
C MET A 559 -21.37 60.71 -1.76
N PHE A 560 -22.01 59.57 -1.48
CA PHE A 560 -21.67 58.31 -2.14
C PHE A 560 -22.22 58.24 -3.57
N ASP A 561 -23.43 58.77 -3.81
CA ASP A 561 -24.02 58.86 -5.15
C ASP A 561 -23.16 59.74 -6.07
N ASP A 562 -22.59 60.83 -5.55
CA ASP A 562 -21.62 61.66 -6.29
C ASP A 562 -20.37 60.85 -6.70
N CYS A 563 -19.85 59.98 -5.82
CA CYS A 563 -18.76 59.06 -6.16
C CYS A 563 -19.16 58.03 -7.23
N ILE A 564 -20.41 57.53 -7.20
CA ILE A 564 -20.94 56.64 -8.24
C ILE A 564 -20.91 57.37 -9.59
N VAL A 565 -21.45 58.60 -9.67
CA VAL A 565 -21.51 59.39 -10.91
C VAL A 565 -20.12 59.63 -11.47
N GLN A 566 -19.17 60.08 -10.62
CA GLN A 566 -17.78 60.28 -11.03
C GLN A 566 -17.15 59.00 -11.60
N SER A 567 -17.39 57.86 -10.94
CA SER A 567 -16.86 56.57 -11.38
C SER A 567 -17.46 56.08 -12.70
N LEU A 568 -18.71 56.46 -13.01
CA LEU A 568 -19.37 56.11 -14.27
C LEU A 568 -18.88 57.00 -15.43
N ASP A 569 -18.63 58.27 -15.18
CA ASP A 569 -18.03 59.18 -16.16
C ASP A 569 -16.66 58.69 -16.63
N ASP A 570 -15.86 58.11 -15.72
CA ASP A 570 -14.58 57.50 -16.05
C ASP A 570 -14.72 56.26 -16.95
N VAL A 571 -15.72 55.41 -16.68
CA VAL A 571 -15.99 54.19 -17.47
C VAL A 571 -16.42 54.55 -18.90
N HIS A 572 -17.27 55.56 -19.07
CA HIS A 572 -17.73 56.01 -20.39
C HIS A 572 -16.64 56.68 -21.24
N GLN A 573 -15.57 57.19 -20.62
CA GLN A 573 -14.46 57.84 -21.32
C GLN A 573 -13.42 56.84 -21.87
N THR A 574 -13.32 55.64 -21.31
CA THR A 574 -12.44 54.57 -21.81
C THR A 574 -13.03 53.87 -23.04
N ALA A 575 -12.53 54.21 -24.23
CA ALA A 575 -12.86 53.49 -25.47
C ALA A 575 -12.20 52.09 -25.49
N GLY A 576 -12.89 51.07 -24.98
CA GLY A 576 -12.40 49.69 -24.89
C GLY A 576 -13.39 48.72 -24.23
N GLU A 577 -12.93 47.50 -23.93
CA GLU A 577 -13.68 46.50 -23.15
C GLU A 577 -14.02 47.08 -21.76
N VAL A 578 -15.28 46.99 -21.34
CA VAL A 578 -15.77 47.60 -20.10
C VAL A 578 -15.23 46.83 -18.90
N ILE A 579 -14.10 47.27 -18.36
CA ILE A 579 -13.49 46.68 -17.17
C ILE A 579 -14.03 47.39 -15.93
N PHE A 580 -14.70 46.64 -15.07
CA PHE A 580 -15.18 47.15 -13.79
C PHE A 580 -14.02 47.59 -12.89
N LYS A 581 -14.14 48.79 -12.34
CA LYS A 581 -13.34 49.27 -11.21
C LYS A 581 -14.26 49.59 -10.03
N PRO A 582 -13.91 49.16 -8.80
CA PRO A 582 -14.60 49.58 -7.58
C PRO A 582 -14.62 51.10 -7.43
N ILE A 583 -15.59 51.60 -6.69
CA ILE A 583 -15.70 53.04 -6.40
C ILE A 583 -14.63 53.41 -5.38
N VAL A 584 -13.80 54.42 -5.65
CA VAL A 584 -12.82 54.93 -4.70
C VAL A 584 -13.51 55.91 -3.76
N VAL A 585 -13.29 55.76 -2.45
CA VAL A 585 -13.97 56.51 -1.41
C VAL A 585 -12.97 57.14 -0.44
N ASP A 586 -13.10 58.46 -0.24
CA ASP A 586 -12.22 59.25 0.63
C ASP A 586 -12.63 59.16 2.11
N ARG A 587 -11.74 59.60 3.01
CA ARG A 587 -11.94 59.61 4.47
C ARG A 587 -13.27 60.25 4.91
N ASN A 588 -13.67 61.34 4.26
CA ASN A 588 -14.90 62.06 4.59
C ASN A 588 -16.16 61.25 4.26
N VAL A 589 -16.14 60.53 3.14
CA VAL A 589 -17.28 59.71 2.72
C VAL A 589 -17.34 58.46 3.61
N LEU A 590 -16.21 57.82 3.91
CA LEU A 590 -16.14 56.69 4.86
C LEU A 590 -16.73 57.04 6.24
N ALA A 591 -16.39 58.21 6.79
CA ALA A 591 -16.90 58.68 8.08
C ALA A 591 -18.41 59.01 8.06
N SER A 592 -18.99 59.19 6.86
CA SER A 592 -20.41 59.45 6.68
C SER A 592 -21.25 58.18 6.49
N LEU A 593 -20.64 57.03 6.14
CA LEU A 593 -21.37 55.80 5.86
C LEU A 593 -21.98 55.21 7.14
N ASP A 594 -23.23 54.74 7.06
CA ASP A 594 -23.83 53.98 8.14
C ASP A 594 -23.23 52.56 8.17
N ARG A 595 -22.98 52.07 9.38
CA ARG A 595 -22.40 50.77 9.67
C ARG A 595 -23.35 49.65 9.26
N VAL A 596 -24.66 49.88 9.42
CA VAL A 596 -25.70 48.91 9.05
C VAL A 596 -25.70 48.68 7.53
N ASP A 597 -25.40 49.72 6.76
CA ASP A 597 -25.42 49.67 5.30
C ASP A 597 -24.10 49.20 4.68
N VAL A 598 -23.05 48.99 5.48
CA VAL A 598 -21.73 48.56 4.97
C VAL A 598 -21.42 47.12 5.39
N PHE A 599 -21.11 46.30 4.39
CA PHE A 599 -20.67 44.92 4.56
C PHE A 599 -19.19 44.77 4.21
N VAL A 600 -18.47 44.00 5.01
CA VAL A 600 -17.02 43.79 4.84
C VAL A 600 -16.71 42.32 4.67
N ILE A 601 -16.18 41.96 3.50
CA ILE A 601 -15.58 40.63 3.28
C ILE A 601 -14.11 40.72 3.63
N SER A 602 -13.77 40.22 4.83
CA SER A 602 -12.40 40.23 5.32
C SER A 602 -11.52 39.27 4.52
N ALA A 603 -10.35 39.77 4.10
CA ALA A 603 -9.28 38.94 3.57
C ALA A 603 -8.59 38.18 4.71
N LYS A 604 -9.30 37.23 5.34
CA LYS A 604 -8.74 36.37 6.40
C LYS A 604 -7.76 35.36 5.80
N THR A 605 -6.61 35.79 5.31
CA THR A 605 -5.40 34.96 5.35
C THR A 605 -4.88 35.04 6.77
N LYS A 606 -5.27 34.09 7.62
CA LYS A 606 -4.56 33.83 8.89
C LYS A 606 -3.16 33.30 8.55
N ALA A 607 -2.25 34.17 8.14
CA ALA A 607 -0.83 33.89 8.18
C ALA A 607 -0.26 34.64 9.37
N ASN A 608 -0.14 33.94 10.50
CA ASN A 608 0.82 34.27 11.55
C ASN A 608 2.23 34.17 10.93
N ILE A 609 2.70 35.15 10.17
CA ILE A 609 4.11 35.28 9.80
C ILE A 609 4.47 36.77 9.79
N ALA A 610 5.47 37.06 10.61
CA ALA A 610 6.27 38.26 10.79
C ALA A 610 6.23 39.36 9.71
N GLU A 611 6.07 40.60 10.18
CA GLU A 611 6.83 41.85 9.92
C GLU A 611 7.78 42.00 8.70
N ASP A 612 7.57 41.31 7.58
CA ASP A 612 8.30 41.59 6.34
C ASP A 612 7.41 42.31 5.32
N GLU A 613 7.77 43.56 5.03
CA GLU A 613 7.13 44.58 4.17
C GLU A 613 6.91 44.21 2.67
N LYS A 614 6.79 42.93 2.31
CA LYS A 614 6.64 42.50 0.89
C LYS A 614 5.52 41.53 0.57
N THR A 615 4.76 41.04 1.53
CA THR A 615 3.49 40.37 1.23
C THR A 615 2.37 41.41 1.32
N VAL A 616 2.00 41.98 0.17
CA VAL A 616 0.78 42.79 0.04
C VAL A 616 -0.39 41.88 0.40
N GLY A 617 -0.82 41.93 1.66
CA GLY A 617 -2.06 41.30 2.10
C GLY A 617 -3.19 41.77 1.18
N LYS A 618 -4.01 40.83 0.70
CA LYS A 618 -5.18 41.18 -0.11
C LYS A 618 -6.05 42.12 0.73
N ARG A 619 -6.44 43.27 0.19
CA ARG A 619 -7.31 44.21 0.89
C ARG A 619 -8.70 43.60 1.15
N CYS A 620 -9.34 44.02 2.22
CA CYS A 620 -10.76 43.77 2.47
C CYS A 620 -11.61 44.33 1.32
N ARG A 621 -12.72 43.65 1.01
CA ARG A 621 -13.70 44.14 0.03
C ARG A 621 -14.88 44.74 0.78
N PHE A 622 -15.20 46.00 0.46
CA PHE A 622 -16.28 46.74 1.10
C PHE A 622 -17.47 46.87 0.15
N PHE A 623 -18.67 46.71 0.68
CA PHE A 623 -19.92 46.81 -0.08
C PHE A 623 -20.89 47.73 0.65
N LYS A 624 -21.49 48.67 -0.07
CA LYS A 624 -22.57 49.52 0.46
C LYS A 624 -23.93 49.06 -0.05
N ASN A 625 -24.89 48.93 0.84
CA ASN A 625 -26.32 48.78 0.52
C ASN A 625 -26.89 50.15 0.12
N LEU A 626 -27.38 50.27 -1.11
CA LEU A 626 -28.00 51.49 -1.62
C LEU A 626 -29.49 51.60 -1.24
N LEU A 627 -30.12 50.49 -0.83
CA LEU A 627 -31.51 50.45 -0.39
C LEU A 627 -31.59 49.82 1.01
N PRO A 628 -31.40 50.63 2.08
CA PRO A 628 -31.44 50.15 3.47
C PRO A 628 -32.75 49.49 3.87
N GLU A 629 -33.85 49.78 3.17
CA GLU A 629 -35.16 49.14 3.37
C GLU A 629 -35.15 47.64 3.05
N ILE A 630 -34.22 47.19 2.21
CA ILE A 630 -34.02 45.79 1.88
C ILE A 630 -32.95 45.24 2.83
N GLY A 631 -33.38 44.45 3.82
CA GLY A 631 -32.48 43.76 4.74
C GLY A 631 -31.61 42.73 4.03
N ILE A 632 -30.30 42.80 4.26
CA ILE A 632 -29.29 41.93 3.64
C ILE A 632 -28.44 41.28 4.72
N ALA A 633 -28.18 39.99 4.58
CA ALA A 633 -27.27 39.24 5.43
C ALA A 633 -26.08 38.70 4.63
N LEU A 634 -24.87 38.79 5.20
CA LEU A 634 -23.66 38.16 4.67
C LEU A 634 -23.28 36.93 5.51
N CYS A 635 -23.08 35.78 4.86
CA CYS A 635 -22.60 34.58 5.53
C CYS A 635 -21.09 34.67 5.80
N PRO A 636 -20.62 34.60 7.06
CA PRO A 636 -19.20 34.77 7.41
C PRO A 636 -18.31 33.59 7.01
N GLN A 637 -18.89 32.50 6.50
CA GLN A 637 -18.17 31.27 6.13
C GLN A 637 -18.02 31.09 4.61
N CYS A 638 -19.02 31.51 3.83
CA CYS A 638 -19.00 31.37 2.37
C CYS A 638 -18.92 32.69 1.62
N ASP A 639 -19.06 33.83 2.30
CA ASP A 639 -19.05 35.18 1.74
C ASP A 639 -20.15 35.45 0.71
N HIS A 640 -21.22 34.64 0.72
CA HIS A 640 -22.43 34.88 -0.08
C HIS A 640 -23.40 35.77 0.67
N PHE A 641 -24.07 36.63 -0.09
CA PHE A 641 -25.14 37.50 0.40
C PHE A 641 -26.52 36.83 0.26
N PHE A 642 -27.43 37.22 1.15
CA PHE A 642 -28.80 36.74 1.22
C PHE A 642 -29.72 37.90 1.62
N HIS A 643 -31.02 37.79 1.34
CA HIS A 643 -32.00 38.60 2.06
C HIS A 643 -32.05 38.17 3.51
N GLU A 644 -32.10 39.12 4.43
CA GLU A 644 -31.98 38.86 5.87
C GLU A 644 -33.07 37.92 6.38
N GLU A 645 -34.35 38.24 6.16
CA GLU A 645 -35.49 37.43 6.63
C GLU A 645 -35.45 35.99 6.09
N ASP A 646 -35.16 35.85 4.80
CA ASP A 646 -35.04 34.58 4.10
C ASP A 646 -33.89 33.73 4.64
N PHE A 647 -32.77 34.37 4.95
CA PHE A 647 -31.59 33.72 5.51
C PHE A 647 -31.83 33.25 6.94
N GLU A 648 -32.43 34.09 7.77
CA GLU A 648 -32.82 33.73 9.14
C GLU A 648 -33.75 32.52 9.16
N PHE A 649 -34.78 32.55 8.29
CA PHE A 649 -35.69 31.43 8.16
C PHE A 649 -34.98 30.15 7.71
N ALA A 650 -34.10 30.23 6.72
CA ALA A 650 -33.33 29.08 6.25
C ALA A 650 -32.39 28.52 7.32
N VAL A 651 -31.69 29.39 8.07
CA VAL A 651 -30.79 28.98 9.16
C VAL A 651 -31.55 28.35 10.32
N LEU A 652 -32.73 28.86 10.67
CA LEU A 652 -33.59 28.27 11.70
C LEU A 652 -34.12 26.88 11.28
N ARG A 653 -34.46 26.71 10.00
CA ARG A 653 -34.97 25.44 9.47
C ARG A 653 -33.88 24.37 9.36
N ASP A 654 -32.72 24.74 8.79
CA ASP A 654 -31.69 23.81 8.36
C ASP A 654 -30.47 23.78 9.32
N SER A 655 -30.51 24.55 10.42
CA SER A 655 -29.44 24.71 11.42
C SER A 655 -28.10 25.23 10.89
N GLY A 656 -28.09 25.80 9.68
CA GLY A 656 -26.89 26.34 9.04
C GLY A 656 -27.19 27.12 7.75
N CYS A 657 -26.14 27.65 7.12
CA CYS A 657 -26.27 28.37 5.86
C CYS A 657 -26.85 27.47 4.75
N PRO A 658 -27.83 27.93 3.94
CA PRO A 658 -28.45 27.10 2.89
C PRO A 658 -27.50 26.71 1.76
N PHE A 659 -26.38 27.41 1.58
CA PHE A 659 -25.35 27.07 0.60
C PHE A 659 -24.21 26.23 1.23
N CYS A 660 -23.52 26.79 2.22
CA CYS A 660 -22.33 26.12 2.78
C CYS A 660 -22.61 25.13 3.93
N GLN A 661 -23.84 25.10 4.45
CA GLN A 661 -24.28 24.21 5.53
C GLN A 661 -23.47 24.33 6.84
N CYS A 662 -22.61 25.34 6.97
CA CYS A 662 -21.95 25.63 8.23
C CYS A 662 -22.93 26.19 9.25
N ASN A 663 -22.81 25.73 10.49
CA ASN A 663 -23.53 26.29 11.62
C ASN A 663 -23.13 27.75 11.81
N ILE A 664 -24.13 28.62 11.88
CA ILE A 664 -23.96 30.04 12.17
C ILE A 664 -24.38 30.22 13.63
N ILE A 665 -23.40 30.23 14.54
CA ILE A 665 -23.65 30.45 15.97
C ILE A 665 -23.51 31.95 16.22
N GLY A 666 -24.56 32.55 16.79
CA GLY A 666 -24.81 33.99 16.92
C GLY A 666 -23.59 34.90 16.93
N GLN A 667 -23.54 35.82 15.95
CA GLN A 667 -23.02 37.20 15.99
C GLN A 667 -23.04 37.78 14.56
N ASN A 668 -23.57 39.00 14.44
CA ASN A 668 -23.59 39.96 13.31
C ASN A 668 -23.45 39.40 11.89
N TYR A 669 -24.48 39.62 11.04
CA TYR A 669 -24.54 39.28 9.61
C TYR A 669 -23.54 40.05 8.72
N GLY A 670 -22.27 40.15 9.13
CA GLY A 670 -21.19 40.73 8.34
C GLY A 670 -21.22 42.25 8.20
N HIS A 671 -22.02 42.96 9.01
CA HIS A 671 -21.95 44.41 9.12
C HIS A 671 -20.57 44.85 9.65
N ALA A 672 -20.09 45.98 9.14
CA ALA A 672 -18.81 46.60 9.51
C ALA A 672 -18.60 46.76 11.02
#